data_AF-A0A6P7Z0N1-F1
#
_entry.id   AF-A0A6P7Z0N1-F1
#
_cell.length_a   1.000
_cell.length_b   1.000
_cell.length_c   1.000
_cell.angle_alpha   90.00
_cell.angle_beta   90.00
_cell.angle_gamma   90.00
#
_symmetry.space_group_name_H-M   'P 1'
#
loop_
_entity.id
_entity.type
_entity.pdbx_description
1 polymer ?
#
loop_
_entity_poly.entity_id
_entity_poly.type
_entity_poly.pdbx_seq_one_letter_code
_entity_poly.pdbx_strand_id
1 'polypeptide(L)'
;MYGSARSVGKVEPSGQSPGRSPRLPRSPRLGHRRTNSTGGSSGSSTGAGSGKTLSMENIQSLNAAYATSGPMYLSDHENVGADTPKSTMTLGRSGGRLPYGVRMTAMGSSPNIASSGVASDTIAFGEHHLPAVSMASTVPHSLRQARDNTIMDLQAQLKEVLRENDFLRKDVEVKESKLSSSMNSIKTFWSPELKKERALRKDEASKISIWKEQYRVVQEESQHLQMTIQALQDELRIQRDLNQLFQQDSSSRTSEPLVAELTEENFRRLHMEHERQAKELFLLRKTLEEMELRIDTQKQTLNARDESIKKLLEMLQSKGLPSKATEEDHERTRRLAEAEMHVHHLETLLEQKERENNMLREEMHRRFENAPDSAKTKALQTVIEMKDSKITSMERNLRDMEEEIQMLKSNGALSTEEREEEMKQMEVYRSHSKFMKNKVEQLKEELSTKEAQAEDLKRKASALQTEIGQVKQELSRKDTELLALQTKLETLTNQFSDSKQHIEVLKESLTAKEQRAAILQTEVDALRLRLEEKETMLNKKTKQIQEVAEEKGTLSGEIHDLKDMLDVKERKVIVLQKKIENLQEQLRDKEKQLTSLKDRVKSLQADTTNTDTALTTLEEALAEKASLLDLKEHASSLASSGLKKDSRLKTLEIALEQRKEECLKLETQLKKAEEATLEARASPELSDRIQQLEKEVARYREESSKAQTEVDRLLEILKEMENEKNDKDKKIAELESSSKSVTRASREPTCKEL
;
A
#
# COMPACT_ATOMS: atom_id res chain seq x y z
N MET A 1 -7.86 47.69 94.45
CA MET A 1 -9.27 47.27 94.63
C MET A 1 -9.51 45.98 93.83
N TYR A 2 -10.72 45.40 93.91
CA TYR A 2 -11.18 44.15 93.24
C TYR A 2 -10.71 43.98 91.77
N GLY A 3 -10.54 42.77 91.22
CA GLY A 3 -10.69 41.38 91.74
C GLY A 3 -9.91 40.40 90.83
N SER A 4 -9.45 39.23 91.31
CA SER A 4 -10.14 37.91 91.28
C SER A 4 -10.49 37.42 89.85
N ALA A 5 -10.13 36.21 89.39
CA ALA A 5 -9.52 35.02 90.03
C ALA A 5 -8.33 34.49 89.19
N ARG A 6 -7.32 33.72 89.65
CA ARG A 6 -7.21 32.60 90.63
C ARG A 6 -7.92 31.29 90.21
N SER A 7 -7.36 30.08 90.39
CA SER A 7 -5.95 29.62 90.57
C SER A 7 -5.90 28.08 90.70
N VAL A 8 -4.69 27.49 90.54
CA VAL A 8 -4.30 26.09 90.90
C VAL A 8 -4.75 24.99 89.92
N GLY A 9 -3.92 24.04 89.45
CA GLY A 9 -2.44 23.92 89.51
C GLY A 9 -1.92 22.51 89.87
N LYS A 10 -0.58 22.33 89.86
CA LYS A 10 0.22 21.17 90.38
C LYS A 10 0.09 19.83 89.60
N VAL A 11 1.12 18.97 89.42
CA VAL A 11 2.61 18.99 89.59
C VAL A 11 3.29 18.27 88.39
N GLU A 12 4.57 18.55 88.17
CA GLU A 12 5.64 17.74 87.52
C GLU A 12 5.73 16.23 87.93
N PRO A 13 6.69 15.39 87.43
CA PRO A 13 7.88 15.67 86.59
C PRO A 13 8.17 14.74 85.38
N SER A 14 9.26 15.07 84.65
CA SER A 14 10.18 14.19 83.89
C SER A 14 9.81 13.75 82.45
N GLY A 15 10.84 13.60 81.60
CA GLY A 15 10.76 12.96 80.27
C GLY A 15 11.54 13.68 79.16
N GLN A 16 12.56 13.03 78.58
CA GLN A 16 13.46 13.61 77.55
C GLN A 16 12.90 13.53 76.12
N SER A 17 13.35 14.45 75.26
CA SER A 17 13.22 14.46 73.79
C SER A 17 14.11 13.39 73.11
N PRO A 18 14.15 13.26 71.76
CA PRO A 18 13.08 13.36 70.75
C PRO A 18 13.07 12.17 69.74
N GLY A 19 12.09 12.15 68.82
CA GLY A 19 12.24 11.73 67.40
C GLY A 19 12.64 10.28 67.05
N ARG A 20 11.82 9.59 66.23
CA ARG A 20 12.20 8.26 65.69
C ARG A 20 11.64 7.98 64.29
N SER A 21 12.54 7.93 63.30
CA SER A 21 12.22 7.56 61.91
C SER A 21 12.01 6.05 61.71
N PRO A 22 11.26 5.62 60.68
CA PRO A 22 10.97 4.20 60.42
C PRO A 22 12.17 3.42 59.86
N ARG A 23 12.10 2.08 59.95
CA ARG A 23 13.17 1.15 59.55
C ARG A 23 13.03 0.65 58.10
N LEU A 24 14.16 0.44 57.43
CA LEU A 24 14.28 -0.36 56.21
C LEU A 24 14.60 -1.85 56.54
N PRO A 25 14.24 -2.81 55.66
CA PRO A 25 14.53 -4.24 55.86
C PRO A 25 16.00 -4.61 55.57
N ARG A 26 16.44 -5.77 56.07
CA ARG A 26 17.77 -6.35 55.83
C ARG A 26 17.78 -7.27 54.61
N SER A 27 18.86 -7.23 53.83
CA SER A 27 19.24 -8.29 52.89
C SER A 27 20.24 -9.27 53.55
N PRO A 28 20.25 -10.57 53.18
CA PRO A 28 21.09 -11.58 53.82
C PRO A 28 22.53 -11.59 53.28
N ARG A 29 23.45 -12.18 54.05
CA ARG A 29 24.86 -12.33 53.69
C ARG A 29 25.37 -13.67 54.24
N LEU A 30 25.93 -14.53 53.40
CA LEU A 30 27.15 -15.33 53.66
C LEU A 30 27.51 -16.24 52.48
N GLY A 31 28.81 -16.48 52.31
CA GLY A 31 29.42 -17.34 51.29
C GLY A 31 30.94 -17.21 51.38
N HIS A 32 31.60 -18.16 52.03
CA HIS A 32 33.04 -18.09 52.32
C HIS A 32 33.92 -18.74 51.23
N ARG A 33 35.09 -18.15 50.98
CA ARG A 33 36.35 -18.92 50.86
C ARG A 33 37.56 -18.09 51.30
N ARG A 34 38.66 -18.78 51.62
CA ARG A 34 39.87 -18.25 52.29
C ARG A 34 41.10 -19.05 51.83
N THR A 35 42.18 -18.37 51.44
CA THR A 35 43.61 -18.78 51.37
C THR A 35 44.39 -17.49 51.04
N ASN A 36 45.41 -17.04 51.79
CA ASN A 36 46.80 -17.54 51.92
C ASN A 36 47.59 -17.48 50.58
N SER A 37 48.87 -17.04 50.51
CA SER A 37 49.76 -16.34 51.48
C SER A 37 51.16 -16.07 50.84
N THR A 38 51.82 -14.93 51.16
CA THR A 38 53.29 -14.69 51.01
C THR A 38 53.84 -14.66 49.55
N GLY A 39 54.92 -13.97 49.15
CA GLY A 39 55.80 -12.94 49.75
C GLY A 39 57.26 -13.06 49.24
N GLY A 40 58.04 -11.96 49.20
CA GLY A 40 59.50 -11.97 48.92
C GLY A 40 59.97 -11.39 47.56
N SER A 41 61.23 -10.94 47.49
CA SER A 41 61.78 -10.10 46.40
C SER A 41 63.14 -10.60 45.83
N SER A 42 63.55 -9.97 44.71
CA SER A 42 64.90 -9.88 44.10
C SER A 42 65.30 -10.96 43.08
N GLY A 43 66.14 -10.60 42.07
CA GLY A 43 66.70 -11.64 41.17
C GLY A 43 67.24 -11.35 39.75
N SER A 44 67.36 -10.10 39.27
CA SER A 44 68.18 -9.72 38.08
C SER A 44 67.90 -10.31 36.66
N SER A 45 67.74 -9.37 35.70
CA SER A 45 68.24 -9.39 34.29
C SER A 45 67.44 -10.03 33.12
N THR A 46 67.57 -9.33 31.97
CA THR A 46 67.22 -9.64 30.57
C THR A 46 65.77 -10.01 30.21
N GLY A 47 65.09 -9.11 29.49
CA GLY A 47 63.80 -9.31 28.83
C GLY A 47 63.11 -7.98 28.51
N ALA A 48 62.76 -7.72 27.25
CA ALA A 48 62.11 -6.47 26.84
C ALA A 48 60.57 -6.56 26.94
N GLY A 49 59.90 -5.43 27.18
CA GLY A 49 58.43 -5.32 27.16
C GLY A 49 57.80 -4.58 28.35
N SER A 50 58.02 -3.27 28.44
CA SER A 50 57.42 -2.44 29.51
C SER A 50 55.93 -2.17 29.27
N GLY A 51 55.06 -3.08 29.71
CA GLY A 51 53.62 -2.83 29.78
C GLY A 51 53.26 -1.89 30.94
N LYS A 52 52.80 -0.67 30.63
CA LYS A 52 52.15 0.25 31.59
C LYS A 52 51.00 1.00 30.93
N THR A 53 49.91 1.13 31.69
CA THR A 53 48.90 2.21 31.63
C THR A 53 48.45 2.69 30.25
N LEU A 54 47.27 2.26 29.81
CA LEU A 54 46.41 3.07 28.95
C LEU A 54 45.22 3.57 29.77
N SER A 55 44.98 4.88 29.73
CA SER A 55 43.82 5.55 30.32
C SER A 55 42.55 5.23 29.52
N MET A 56 41.39 5.34 30.17
CA MET A 56 40.09 5.13 29.53
C MET A 56 39.64 6.43 28.85
N GLU A 57 40.31 6.79 27.76
CA GLU A 57 40.05 8.02 27.00
C GLU A 57 40.21 7.75 25.49
N ASN A 58 39.12 7.31 24.86
CA ASN A 58 38.87 7.36 23.41
C ASN A 58 37.47 6.82 23.09
N ILE A 59 36.44 7.66 23.22
CA ILE A 59 35.12 7.44 22.59
C ILE A 59 34.78 8.68 21.76
N GLN A 60 35.41 8.79 20.59
CA GLN A 60 35.02 9.70 19.52
C GLN A 60 35.09 8.94 18.18
N SER A 61 34.34 9.41 17.18
CA SER A 61 34.18 8.84 15.82
C SER A 61 33.73 7.37 15.70
N LEU A 62 32.42 7.11 15.92
CA LEU A 62 31.70 5.98 15.30
C LEU A 62 30.65 6.44 14.25
N ASN A 63 30.79 7.66 13.70
CA ASN A 63 29.90 8.25 12.69
C ASN A 63 30.48 8.28 11.27
N ALA A 64 31.66 7.71 11.04
CA ALA A 64 32.43 7.85 9.79
C ALA A 64 32.21 6.72 8.75
N ALA A 65 31.00 6.12 8.70
CA ALA A 65 30.74 4.89 7.95
C ALA A 65 29.56 4.94 6.94
N TYR A 66 28.83 6.06 6.84
CA TYR A 66 27.61 6.17 6.01
C TYR A 66 27.53 7.47 5.18
N ALA A 67 28.67 7.95 4.64
CA ALA A 67 28.74 9.25 3.96
C ALA A 67 29.64 9.31 2.71
N THR A 68 29.82 8.23 1.95
CA THR A 68 30.53 8.25 0.64
C THR A 68 30.13 7.08 -0.28
N SER A 69 29.01 7.20 -0.99
CA SER A 69 28.70 6.35 -2.16
C SER A 69 27.57 6.92 -3.04
N GLY A 70 27.84 8.04 -3.72
CA GLY A 70 27.10 8.37 -4.95
C GLY A 70 27.66 7.55 -6.12
N PRO A 71 26.83 7.05 -7.05
CA PRO A 71 27.31 6.20 -8.14
C PRO A 71 28.09 7.02 -9.19
N MET A 72 29.40 6.80 -9.26
CA MET A 72 30.21 7.21 -10.42
C MET A 72 30.06 6.17 -11.53
N TYR A 73 29.74 6.62 -12.74
CA TYR A 73 29.79 5.78 -13.94
C TYR A 73 31.25 5.41 -14.27
N LEU A 74 31.51 4.11 -14.40
CA LEU A 74 32.65 3.55 -15.14
C LEU A 74 32.15 2.32 -15.89
N SER A 75 32.50 2.22 -17.17
CA SER A 75 32.08 1.15 -18.07
C SER A 75 33.24 0.24 -18.46
N ASP A 76 32.87 -0.96 -18.91
CA ASP A 76 33.56 -1.80 -19.88
C ASP A 76 34.78 -2.66 -19.46
N HIS A 77 34.60 -3.96 -19.73
CA HIS A 77 35.56 -5.00 -20.12
C HIS A 77 36.83 -5.27 -19.28
N GLU A 78 36.82 -6.42 -18.59
CA GLU A 78 37.64 -7.57 -19.02
C GLU A 78 37.00 -8.91 -18.57
N ASN A 79 37.49 -10.03 -19.09
CA ASN A 79 36.84 -11.36 -19.04
C ASN A 79 37.57 -12.38 -18.13
N VAL A 80 37.05 -13.62 -18.09
CA VAL A 80 37.64 -14.87 -17.52
C VAL A 80 37.50 -15.08 -16.01
N GLY A 81 37.15 -16.32 -15.62
CA GLY A 81 37.36 -16.84 -14.26
C GLY A 81 36.13 -17.50 -13.64
N ALA A 82 35.90 -18.79 -13.94
CA ALA A 82 34.92 -19.59 -13.19
C ALA A 82 35.63 -20.37 -12.08
N ASP A 83 35.04 -20.41 -10.88
CA ASP A 83 35.15 -21.61 -10.04
C ASP A 83 34.00 -21.70 -9.02
N THR A 84 33.71 -22.92 -8.55
CA THR A 84 32.70 -23.18 -7.51
C THR A 84 33.35 -23.83 -6.30
N PRO A 85 32.71 -23.77 -5.12
CA PRO A 85 32.26 -25.07 -4.60
C PRO A 85 30.88 -25.05 -3.91
N LYS A 86 30.33 -26.26 -3.73
CA LYS A 86 29.00 -26.57 -3.18
C LYS A 86 29.03 -26.74 -1.66
N SER A 87 27.95 -26.36 -0.97
CA SER A 87 27.34 -27.14 0.13
C SER A 87 25.95 -26.59 0.47
N THR A 88 24.87 -27.39 0.58
CA THR A 88 24.57 -28.41 1.63
C THR A 88 24.16 -27.72 2.95
N MET A 89 22.98 -27.90 3.54
CA MET A 89 22.07 -29.07 3.52
C MET A 89 20.61 -28.77 3.11
N THR A 90 19.91 -29.83 2.69
CA THR A 90 18.44 -29.94 2.71
C THR A 90 17.94 -30.47 4.04
N LEU A 91 16.78 -30.02 4.50
CA LEU A 91 15.88 -30.80 5.38
C LEU A 91 14.48 -30.18 5.34
N GLY A 92 13.49 -30.94 4.88
CA GLY A 92 12.09 -30.53 4.88
C GLY A 92 11.19 -31.61 5.46
N ARG A 93 10.03 -31.23 6.03
CA ARG A 93 8.96 -32.20 6.30
C ARG A 93 7.55 -31.61 6.20
N SER A 94 6.94 -31.94 5.06
CA SER A 94 5.50 -32.07 4.76
C SER A 94 4.48 -32.18 5.91
N GLY A 95 3.30 -31.59 5.69
CA GLY A 95 2.02 -32.01 6.27
C GLY A 95 1.52 -31.15 7.44
N GLY A 96 0.23 -30.79 7.54
CA GLY A 96 -0.93 -31.12 6.68
C GLY A 96 -2.10 -30.13 6.89
N ARG A 97 -3.26 -30.39 6.28
CA ARG A 97 -4.41 -29.44 6.20
C ARG A 97 -5.68 -30.04 6.82
N LEU A 98 -6.53 -29.16 7.40
CA LEU A 98 -7.95 -29.38 7.75
C LEU A 98 -8.25 -30.32 8.96
N PRO A 99 -9.46 -30.31 9.57
CA PRO A 99 -10.21 -29.12 10.04
C PRO A 99 -10.91 -29.35 11.43
N TYR A 100 -11.84 -28.45 11.77
CA TYR A 100 -12.90 -28.56 12.81
C TYR A 100 -12.52 -28.39 14.30
N GLY A 101 -13.41 -27.78 15.09
CA GLY A 101 -13.22 -27.66 16.55
C GLY A 101 -13.92 -26.51 17.30
N VAL A 102 -15.22 -26.24 17.09
CA VAL A 102 -15.96 -25.29 17.94
C VAL A 102 -16.13 -25.87 19.35
N ARG A 103 -15.78 -25.10 20.40
CA ARG A 103 -16.22 -25.34 21.77
C ARG A 103 -16.68 -24.05 22.45
N MET A 104 -17.95 -24.03 22.84
CA MET A 104 -18.47 -23.11 23.85
C MET A 104 -17.88 -23.42 25.23
N THR A 105 -17.61 -22.39 26.01
CA THR A 105 -17.51 -22.48 27.48
C THR A 105 -18.47 -21.44 28.07
N ALA A 106 -19.47 -21.90 28.80
CA ALA A 106 -20.56 -21.08 29.34
C ALA A 106 -20.53 -21.01 30.87
N MET A 107 -21.33 -20.09 31.41
CA MET A 107 -21.67 -19.89 32.82
C MET A 107 -20.55 -19.36 33.74
N GLY A 108 -20.87 -18.27 34.43
CA GLY A 108 -19.97 -17.55 35.35
C GLY A 108 -20.62 -16.30 35.96
N SER A 109 -21.93 -16.33 36.18
CA SER A 109 -22.75 -15.19 36.63
C SER A 109 -22.85 -15.11 38.15
N SER A 110 -22.40 -14.00 38.75
CA SER A 110 -22.65 -13.65 40.14
C SER A 110 -23.67 -12.51 40.25
N PRO A 111 -24.63 -12.53 41.20
CA PRO A 111 -25.75 -11.57 41.20
C PRO A 111 -25.36 -10.18 41.72
N ASN A 112 -26.10 -9.17 41.25
CA ASN A 112 -26.05 -7.80 41.74
C ASN A 112 -27.00 -7.64 42.94
N ILE A 113 -26.53 -7.17 44.11
CA ILE A 113 -27.40 -6.88 45.25
C ILE A 113 -27.94 -5.46 45.11
N ALA A 114 -29.21 -5.36 44.72
CA ALA A 114 -29.95 -4.11 44.74
C ALA A 114 -30.30 -3.69 46.18
N SER A 115 -30.22 -2.40 46.47
CA SER A 115 -30.64 -1.86 47.77
C SER A 115 -32.16 -1.87 47.88
N SER A 116 -32.65 -2.52 48.94
CA SER A 116 -34.01 -2.37 49.49
C SER A 116 -33.81 -2.12 50.98
N GLY A 117 -34.54 -1.23 51.65
CA GLY A 117 -35.78 -0.56 51.26
C GLY A 117 -36.64 -0.50 52.52
N VAL A 118 -36.31 0.44 53.41
CA VAL A 118 -36.78 0.44 54.80
C VAL A 118 -38.26 0.80 54.92
N ALA A 119 -39.13 -0.22 54.91
CA ALA A 119 -40.50 -0.13 55.40
C ALA A 119 -40.49 -0.29 56.93
N SER A 120 -40.70 0.81 57.66
CA SER A 120 -40.70 0.83 59.12
C SER A 120 -42.13 0.79 59.67
N ASP A 121 -42.72 -0.40 59.78
CA ASP A 121 -44.08 -0.57 60.30
C ASP A 121 -44.18 -0.05 61.74
N THR A 122 -44.97 1.01 61.91
CA THR A 122 -45.11 1.75 63.17
C THR A 122 -46.35 1.26 63.90
N ILE A 123 -46.20 0.21 64.71
CA ILE A 123 -47.31 -0.31 65.54
C ILE A 123 -47.57 0.66 66.70
N ALA A 124 -48.41 1.65 66.45
CA ALA A 124 -48.94 2.55 67.45
C ALA A 124 -49.97 1.83 68.33
N PHE A 125 -49.61 1.54 69.59
CA PHE A 125 -50.60 1.16 70.60
C PHE A 125 -51.30 2.42 71.12
N GLY A 126 -52.59 2.55 70.79
CA GLY A 126 -53.40 3.71 71.13
C GLY A 126 -53.70 3.83 72.62
N GLU A 127 -53.58 5.05 73.14
CA GLU A 127 -54.01 5.44 74.47
C GLU A 127 -55.53 5.69 74.48
N HIS A 128 -56.31 4.80 75.10
CA HIS A 128 -57.74 5.03 75.33
C HIS A 128 -58.21 4.57 76.71
N HIS A 129 -59.03 5.42 77.33
CA HIS A 129 -59.52 5.25 78.69
C HIS A 129 -60.59 4.17 78.81
N LEU A 130 -60.63 3.49 79.97
CA LEU A 130 -61.73 2.63 80.38
C LEU A 130 -62.96 3.45 80.80
N PRO A 131 -64.17 3.12 80.33
CA PRO A 131 -65.37 3.28 81.16
C PRO A 131 -65.41 2.12 82.18
N ALA A 132 -65.74 2.42 83.44
CA ALA A 132 -65.73 1.43 84.50
C ALA A 132 -66.95 0.49 84.45
N VAL A 133 -66.72 -0.82 84.48
CA VAL A 133 -67.72 -1.82 84.87
C VAL A 133 -67.17 -2.65 86.02
N SER A 134 -67.83 -2.58 87.17
CA SER A 134 -67.45 -3.33 88.36
C SER A 134 -67.99 -4.76 88.27
N MET A 135 -67.11 -5.75 88.39
CA MET A 135 -67.50 -7.13 88.70
C MET A 135 -66.75 -7.56 89.97
N ALA A 136 -67.45 -7.44 91.11
CA ALA A 136 -66.95 -7.94 92.38
C ALA A 136 -66.92 -9.47 92.35
N SER A 137 -65.72 -10.05 92.42
CA SER A 137 -65.51 -11.49 92.60
C SER A 137 -64.69 -11.72 93.88
N THR A 138 -65.13 -12.66 94.70
CA THR A 138 -64.72 -12.86 96.09
C THR A 138 -63.39 -13.61 96.21
N VAL A 139 -62.31 -12.98 95.76
CA VAL A 139 -60.93 -13.47 95.94
C VAL A 139 -60.41 -13.05 97.34
N PRO A 140 -59.96 -13.99 98.20
CA PRO A 140 -59.40 -13.66 99.51
C PRO A 140 -58.23 -12.68 99.44
N HIS A 141 -58.09 -11.81 100.45
CA HIS A 141 -57.08 -10.75 100.48
C HIS A 141 -55.65 -11.29 100.28
N SER A 142 -55.32 -12.44 100.88
CA SER A 142 -54.04 -13.13 100.71
C SER A 142 -53.76 -13.57 99.26
N LEU A 143 -54.76 -14.08 98.55
CA LEU A 143 -54.65 -14.43 97.13
C LEU A 143 -54.50 -13.19 96.24
N ARG A 144 -55.17 -12.09 96.59
CA ARG A 144 -55.04 -10.81 95.89
C ARG A 144 -53.65 -10.21 96.08
N GLN A 145 -53.16 -10.19 97.32
CA GLN A 145 -51.81 -9.71 97.67
C GLN A 145 -50.71 -10.57 97.02
N ALA A 146 -50.85 -11.91 97.04
CA ALA A 146 -49.91 -12.79 96.35
C ALA A 146 -49.89 -12.54 94.83
N ARG A 147 -51.07 -12.36 94.21
CA ARG A 147 -51.19 -12.00 92.78
C ARG A 147 -50.53 -10.66 92.47
N ASP A 148 -50.84 -9.63 93.26
CA ASP A 148 -50.39 -8.27 92.97
C ASP A 148 -48.87 -8.12 93.26
N ASN A 149 -48.31 -8.85 94.24
CA ASN A 149 -46.86 -9.04 94.40
C ASN A 149 -46.23 -9.73 93.17
N THR A 150 -46.82 -10.83 92.70
CA THR A 150 -46.33 -11.56 91.51
C THR A 150 -46.35 -10.67 90.27
N ILE A 151 -47.34 -9.79 90.14
CA ILE A 151 -47.42 -8.79 89.07
C ILE A 151 -46.29 -7.75 89.21
N MET A 152 -45.95 -7.29 90.43
CA MET A 152 -44.80 -6.40 90.64
C MET A 152 -43.47 -7.07 90.29
N ASP A 153 -43.27 -8.33 90.67
CA ASP A 153 -42.05 -9.07 90.35
C ASP A 153 -41.91 -9.29 88.83
N LEU A 154 -43.00 -9.65 88.14
CA LEU A 154 -43.03 -9.76 86.68
C LEU A 154 -42.80 -8.40 85.99
N GLN A 155 -43.30 -7.29 86.54
CA GLN A 155 -43.00 -5.94 86.03
C GLN A 155 -41.54 -5.53 86.26
N ALA A 156 -40.91 -5.98 87.36
CA ALA A 156 -39.49 -5.77 87.61
C ALA A 156 -38.62 -6.59 86.64
N GLN A 157 -38.95 -7.87 86.45
CA GLN A 157 -38.28 -8.74 85.47
C GLN A 157 -38.42 -8.20 84.04
N LEU A 158 -39.62 -7.76 83.63
CA LEU A 158 -39.83 -7.16 82.31
C LEU A 158 -39.00 -5.88 82.12
N LYS A 159 -38.88 -5.04 83.15
CA LYS A 159 -38.01 -3.85 83.09
C LYS A 159 -36.53 -4.20 82.93
N GLU A 160 -36.02 -5.19 83.66
CA GLU A 160 -34.61 -5.58 83.52
C GLU A 160 -34.34 -6.28 82.18
N VAL A 161 -35.26 -7.12 81.68
CA VAL A 161 -35.15 -7.73 80.33
C VAL A 161 -35.18 -6.67 79.23
N LEU A 162 -35.97 -5.61 79.35
CA LEU A 162 -35.94 -4.48 78.42
C LEU A 162 -34.61 -3.71 78.52
N ARG A 163 -34.10 -3.49 79.74
CA ARG A 163 -32.81 -2.83 79.99
C ARG A 163 -31.62 -3.63 79.45
N GLU A 164 -31.69 -4.95 79.54
CA GLU A 164 -30.74 -5.90 78.96
C GLU A 164 -30.84 -5.91 77.43
N ASN A 165 -32.04 -5.88 76.86
CA ASN A 165 -32.22 -5.78 75.40
C ASN A 165 -31.60 -4.50 74.84
N ASP A 166 -31.81 -3.36 75.49
CA ASP A 166 -31.18 -2.08 75.15
C ASP A 166 -29.65 -2.09 75.29
N PHE A 167 -29.12 -2.85 76.26
CA PHE A 167 -27.68 -3.04 76.42
C PHE A 167 -27.09 -3.92 75.32
N LEU A 168 -27.75 -5.04 75.01
CA LEU A 168 -27.36 -5.96 73.94
C LEU A 168 -27.41 -5.29 72.55
N ARG A 169 -28.42 -4.45 72.28
CA ARG A 169 -28.49 -3.63 71.06
C ARG A 169 -27.26 -2.73 70.90
N LYS A 170 -26.85 -2.05 71.98
CA LYS A 170 -25.67 -1.16 71.98
C LYS A 170 -24.36 -1.94 71.83
N ASP A 171 -24.24 -3.13 72.42
CA ASP A 171 -23.07 -4.00 72.22
C ASP A 171 -23.00 -4.57 70.79
N VAL A 172 -24.14 -4.89 70.17
CA VAL A 172 -24.20 -5.24 68.74
C VAL A 172 -23.75 -4.06 67.86
N GLU A 173 -24.30 -2.86 68.05
CA GLU A 173 -23.93 -1.65 67.30
C GLU A 173 -22.42 -1.33 67.45
N VAL A 174 -21.87 -1.46 68.66
CA VAL A 174 -20.43 -1.32 68.93
C VAL A 174 -19.61 -2.41 68.24
N LYS A 175 -20.11 -3.65 68.15
CA LYS A 175 -19.46 -4.75 67.41
C LYS A 175 -19.51 -4.55 65.90
N GLU A 176 -20.62 -4.08 65.35
CA GLU A 176 -20.74 -3.73 63.93
C GLU A 176 -19.84 -2.56 63.54
N SER A 177 -19.78 -1.51 64.37
CA SER A 177 -18.86 -0.39 64.19
C SER A 177 -17.39 -0.84 64.19
N LYS A 178 -17.01 -1.70 65.14
CA LYS A 178 -15.67 -2.33 65.18
C LYS A 178 -15.39 -3.23 63.98
N LEU A 179 -16.38 -4.03 63.54
CA LEU A 179 -16.26 -4.92 62.39
C LEU A 179 -16.11 -4.11 61.08
N SER A 180 -16.92 -3.07 60.90
CA SER A 180 -16.85 -2.15 59.76
C SER A 180 -15.50 -1.42 59.71
N SER A 181 -15.04 -0.89 60.85
CA SER A 181 -13.71 -0.27 60.98
C SER A 181 -12.58 -1.27 60.66
N SER A 182 -12.67 -2.50 61.18
CA SER A 182 -11.71 -3.58 60.89
C SER A 182 -11.72 -4.01 59.42
N MET A 183 -12.90 -4.12 58.80
CA MET A 183 -13.08 -4.47 57.39
C MET A 183 -12.58 -3.37 56.44
N ASN A 184 -12.79 -2.10 56.80
CA ASN A 184 -12.27 -0.96 56.06
C ASN A 184 -10.74 -0.80 56.27
N SER A 185 -10.24 -1.13 57.46
CA SER A 185 -8.81 -1.28 57.74
C SER A 185 -8.20 -2.39 56.89
N ILE A 186 -8.76 -3.60 56.86
CA ILE A 186 -8.31 -4.70 55.99
C ILE A 186 -8.31 -4.26 54.51
N LYS A 187 -9.33 -3.51 54.07
CA LYS A 187 -9.45 -2.96 52.71
C LYS A 187 -8.33 -1.96 52.36
N THR A 188 -7.80 -1.21 53.32
CA THR A 188 -6.62 -0.32 53.15
C THR A 188 -5.29 -0.99 53.52
N PHE A 189 -5.31 -2.11 54.24
CA PHE A 189 -4.18 -2.97 54.60
C PHE A 189 -3.76 -3.90 53.45
N TRP A 190 -4.53 -3.96 52.35
CA TRP A 190 -3.99 -4.31 51.04
C TRP A 190 -2.93 -3.25 50.67
N SER A 191 -1.69 -3.50 51.10
CA SER A 191 -0.59 -2.51 51.10
C SER A 191 -0.57 -1.71 49.80
N PRO A 192 -0.39 -0.38 49.85
CA PRO A 192 -0.24 0.43 48.65
C PRO A 192 0.78 -0.15 47.66
N GLU A 193 1.80 -0.83 48.18
CA GLU A 193 2.84 -1.59 47.51
C GLU A 193 2.26 -2.77 46.72
N LEU A 194 1.39 -3.59 47.32
CA LEU A 194 0.74 -4.73 46.64
C LEU A 194 -0.26 -4.25 45.57
N LYS A 195 -0.91 -3.08 45.80
CA LYS A 195 -1.77 -2.43 44.80
C LYS A 195 -0.94 -1.88 43.63
N LYS A 196 0.21 -1.25 43.91
CA LYS A 196 1.20 -0.83 42.90
C LYS A 196 1.78 -2.04 42.15
N GLU A 197 2.07 -3.15 42.83
CA GLU A 197 2.65 -4.36 42.22
C GLU A 197 1.65 -5.08 41.31
N ARG A 198 0.36 -5.11 41.67
CA ARG A 198 -0.72 -5.58 40.77
C ARG A 198 -0.90 -4.64 39.57
N ALA A 199 -0.73 -3.33 39.74
CA ALA A 199 -0.74 -2.38 38.62
C ALA A 199 0.48 -2.58 37.70
N LEU A 200 1.69 -2.66 38.26
CA LEU A 200 2.93 -2.92 37.52
C LEU A 200 2.85 -4.22 36.71
N ARG A 201 2.37 -5.33 37.29
CA ARG A 201 2.17 -6.57 36.51
C ARG A 201 1.12 -6.45 35.40
N LYS A 202 0.11 -5.59 35.57
CA LYS A 202 -0.86 -5.29 34.49
C LYS A 202 -0.22 -4.47 33.38
N ASP A 203 0.63 -3.50 33.72
CA ASP A 203 1.35 -2.67 32.76
C ASP A 203 2.45 -3.46 32.04
N GLU A 204 3.15 -4.36 32.75
CA GLU A 204 4.08 -5.34 32.18
C GLU A 204 3.39 -6.31 31.23
N ALA A 205 2.24 -6.89 31.62
CA ALA A 205 1.45 -7.74 30.72
C ALA A 205 0.97 -6.97 29.48
N SER A 206 0.58 -5.70 29.64
CA SER A 206 0.18 -4.82 28.54
C SER A 206 1.36 -4.52 27.60
N LYS A 207 2.54 -4.21 28.15
CA LYS A 207 3.78 -4.05 27.38
C LYS A 207 4.13 -5.34 26.62
N ILE A 208 4.10 -6.50 27.28
CA ILE A 208 4.37 -7.80 26.65
C ILE A 208 3.39 -8.07 25.50
N SER A 209 2.12 -7.67 25.62
CA SER A 209 1.15 -7.77 24.52
C SER A 209 1.51 -6.87 23.34
N ILE A 210 1.95 -5.64 23.59
CA ILE A 210 2.41 -4.70 22.55
C ILE A 210 3.68 -5.24 21.86
N TRP A 211 4.67 -5.73 22.63
CA TRP A 211 5.89 -6.33 22.08
C TRP A 211 5.62 -7.56 21.22
N LYS A 212 4.65 -8.41 21.60
CA LYS A 212 4.21 -9.56 20.77
C LYS A 212 3.57 -9.11 19.46
N GLU A 213 2.73 -8.08 19.50
CA GLU A 213 2.07 -7.55 18.30
C GLU A 213 3.06 -6.84 17.37
N GLN A 214 4.00 -6.07 17.91
CA GLN A 214 5.10 -5.49 17.14
C GLN A 214 5.96 -6.59 16.48
N TYR A 215 6.27 -7.67 17.20
CA TYR A 215 6.98 -8.82 16.63
C TYR A 215 6.18 -9.51 15.51
N ARG A 216 4.86 -9.65 15.67
CA ARG A 216 3.96 -10.19 14.62
C ARG A 216 4.00 -9.31 13.35
N VAL A 217 3.88 -8.00 13.50
CA VAL A 217 3.95 -7.06 12.36
C VAL A 217 5.30 -7.13 11.66
N VAL A 218 6.42 -7.12 12.40
CA VAL A 218 7.77 -7.26 11.80
C VAL A 218 7.96 -8.62 11.12
N GLN A 219 7.34 -9.69 11.62
CA GLN A 219 7.35 -11.00 10.97
C GLN A 219 6.55 -10.99 9.65
N GLU A 220 5.40 -10.32 9.61
CA GLU A 220 4.55 -10.17 8.42
C GLU A 220 5.20 -9.25 7.37
N GLU A 221 5.83 -8.15 7.79
CA GLU A 221 6.68 -7.30 6.93
C GLU A 221 7.86 -8.09 6.35
N SER A 222 8.55 -8.90 7.16
CA SER A 222 9.65 -9.75 6.69
C SER A 222 9.21 -10.76 5.63
N GLN A 223 8.03 -11.39 5.80
CA GLN A 223 7.45 -12.27 4.78
C GLN A 223 7.08 -11.50 3.51
N HIS A 224 6.49 -10.31 3.63
CA HIS A 224 6.15 -9.46 2.48
C HIS A 224 7.41 -9.03 1.70
N LEU A 225 8.49 -8.65 2.40
CA LEU A 225 9.79 -8.35 1.77
C LEU A 225 10.32 -9.58 1.02
N GLN A 226 10.25 -10.78 1.62
CA GLN A 226 10.71 -12.01 0.98
C GLN A 226 9.90 -12.37 -0.27
N MET A 227 8.57 -12.19 -0.26
CA MET A 227 7.72 -12.32 -1.45
C MET A 227 8.04 -11.27 -2.52
N THR A 228 8.34 -10.03 -2.12
CA THR A 228 8.73 -8.95 -3.04
C THR A 228 10.07 -9.26 -3.72
N ILE A 229 11.05 -9.78 -2.96
CA ILE A 229 12.34 -10.21 -3.50
C ILE A 229 12.16 -11.35 -4.51
N GLN A 230 11.30 -12.34 -4.22
CA GLN A 230 11.00 -13.42 -5.16
C GLN A 230 10.40 -12.89 -6.47
N ALA A 231 9.38 -12.02 -6.39
CA ALA A 231 8.76 -11.42 -7.57
C ALA A 231 9.75 -10.61 -8.43
N LEU A 232 10.69 -9.89 -7.80
CA LEU A 232 11.76 -9.16 -8.50
C LEU A 232 12.80 -10.12 -9.13
N GLN A 233 13.08 -11.27 -8.51
CA GLN A 233 13.96 -12.29 -9.08
C GLN A 233 13.34 -12.98 -10.31
N ASP A 234 12.03 -13.22 -10.28
CA ASP A 234 11.30 -13.81 -11.42
C ASP A 234 11.14 -12.81 -12.58
N GLU A 235 10.88 -11.53 -12.31
CA GLU A 235 10.92 -10.45 -13.30
C GLU A 235 12.30 -10.34 -13.97
N LEU A 236 13.38 -10.29 -13.18
CA LEU A 236 14.76 -10.20 -13.68
C LEU A 236 15.23 -11.51 -14.34
N ARG A 237 14.48 -12.61 -14.20
CA ARG A 237 14.65 -13.82 -15.01
C ARG A 237 13.93 -13.69 -16.35
N ILE A 238 12.67 -13.26 -16.37
CA ILE A 238 11.91 -13.01 -17.62
C ILE A 238 12.67 -12.03 -18.53
N GLN A 239 13.26 -10.98 -17.95
CA GLN A 239 14.09 -10.03 -18.69
C GLN A 239 15.36 -10.65 -19.29
N ARG A 240 16.01 -11.61 -18.61
CA ARG A 240 17.15 -12.36 -19.18
C ARG A 240 16.71 -13.28 -20.32
N ASP A 241 15.56 -13.93 -20.19
CA ASP A 241 15.03 -14.85 -21.21
C ASP A 241 14.63 -14.06 -22.47
N LEU A 242 14.02 -12.87 -22.32
CA LEU A 242 13.78 -11.91 -23.41
C LEU A 242 15.08 -11.42 -24.07
N ASN A 243 16.10 -11.07 -23.27
CA ASN A 243 17.35 -10.52 -23.79
C ASN A 243 18.22 -11.60 -24.49
N GLN A 244 18.05 -12.89 -24.16
CA GLN A 244 18.60 -13.99 -24.94
C GLN A 244 17.92 -14.10 -26.32
N LEU A 245 16.60 -13.90 -26.40
CA LEU A 245 15.87 -13.94 -27.67
C LEU A 245 16.33 -12.83 -28.63
N PHE A 246 16.53 -11.60 -28.14
CA PHE A 246 17.08 -10.49 -28.94
C PHE A 246 18.53 -10.75 -29.43
N GLN A 247 19.34 -11.47 -28.66
CA GLN A 247 20.71 -11.81 -29.07
C GLN A 247 20.77 -12.89 -30.18
N GLN A 248 19.71 -13.70 -30.36
CA GLN A 248 19.66 -14.68 -31.46
C GLN A 248 19.55 -14.03 -32.85
N ASP A 249 18.84 -12.90 -32.98
CA ASP A 249 18.81 -12.13 -34.23
C ASP A 249 20.21 -11.61 -34.62
N SER A 250 20.97 -11.15 -33.61
CA SER A 250 22.24 -10.42 -33.78
C SER A 250 23.33 -11.23 -34.48
N SER A 251 23.30 -12.56 -34.39
CA SER A 251 24.31 -13.46 -34.97
C SER A 251 24.05 -13.84 -36.43
N SER A 252 22.97 -13.33 -37.06
CA SER A 252 22.50 -13.79 -38.37
C SER A 252 22.58 -12.77 -39.52
N ARG A 253 22.94 -11.50 -39.25
CA ARG A 253 22.83 -10.41 -40.24
C ARG A 253 24.11 -9.60 -40.44
N THR A 254 24.94 -10.05 -41.37
CA THR A 254 25.82 -9.14 -42.12
C THR A 254 24.97 -8.26 -43.06
N SER A 255 25.32 -6.99 -43.17
CA SER A 255 24.53 -5.96 -43.85
C SER A 255 24.40 -6.15 -45.36
N GLU A 256 23.18 -6.18 -45.89
CA GLU A 256 22.87 -5.66 -47.24
C GLU A 256 21.41 -5.14 -47.34
N PRO A 257 21.15 -3.93 -47.87
CA PRO A 257 19.81 -3.35 -47.95
C PRO A 257 19.12 -3.70 -49.29
N LEU A 258 18.30 -4.76 -49.30
CA LEU A 258 17.61 -5.22 -50.51
C LEU A 258 16.14 -4.75 -50.60
N VAL A 259 15.75 -4.42 -51.84
CA VAL A 259 14.39 -3.98 -52.22
C VAL A 259 13.39 -5.12 -52.01
N ALA A 260 12.19 -4.78 -51.52
CA ALA A 260 11.15 -5.77 -51.20
C ALA A 260 10.45 -6.32 -52.45
N GLU A 261 11.02 -7.36 -53.07
CA GLU A 261 10.29 -8.22 -54.00
C GLU A 261 9.26 -9.10 -53.28
N LEU A 262 8.13 -9.35 -53.95
CA LEU A 262 6.95 -10.00 -53.38
C LEU A 262 7.04 -11.55 -53.43
N THR A 263 8.13 -12.11 -52.90
CA THR A 263 8.37 -13.56 -52.86
C THR A 263 7.61 -14.27 -51.74
N GLU A 264 7.32 -15.56 -51.95
CA GLU A 264 6.60 -16.41 -50.99
C GLU A 264 7.30 -16.49 -49.61
N GLU A 265 8.64 -16.41 -49.60
CA GLU A 265 9.41 -16.37 -48.35
C GLU A 265 9.21 -15.07 -47.57
N ASN A 266 9.06 -13.92 -48.23
CA ASN A 266 8.73 -12.67 -47.55
C ASN A 266 7.33 -12.71 -46.92
N PHE A 267 6.36 -13.40 -47.53
CA PHE A 267 5.08 -13.69 -46.86
C PHE A 267 5.24 -14.62 -45.65
N ARG A 268 6.07 -15.67 -45.73
CA ARG A 268 6.37 -16.55 -44.57
C ARG A 268 7.05 -15.77 -43.43
N ARG A 269 8.04 -14.93 -43.74
CA ARG A 269 8.71 -14.04 -42.77
C ARG A 269 7.71 -13.09 -42.12
N LEU A 270 6.87 -12.40 -42.91
CA LEU A 270 5.84 -11.50 -42.40
C LEU A 270 4.79 -12.21 -41.53
N HIS A 271 4.44 -13.47 -41.84
CA HIS A 271 3.52 -14.26 -41.02
C HIS A 271 4.15 -14.69 -39.68
N MET A 272 5.43 -15.08 -39.68
CA MET A 272 6.18 -15.34 -38.44
C MET A 272 6.38 -14.07 -37.60
N GLU A 273 6.63 -12.92 -38.24
CA GLU A 273 6.71 -11.61 -37.57
C GLU A 273 5.36 -11.25 -36.93
N HIS A 274 4.24 -11.47 -37.62
CA HIS A 274 2.90 -11.27 -37.09
C HIS A 274 2.58 -12.23 -35.93
N GLU A 275 2.98 -13.50 -36.00
CA GLU A 275 2.89 -14.41 -34.85
C GLU A 275 3.76 -13.96 -33.67
N ARG A 276 4.96 -13.45 -33.93
CA ARG A 276 5.88 -12.93 -32.90
C ARG A 276 5.25 -11.72 -32.20
N GLN A 277 4.72 -10.77 -32.97
CA GLN A 277 4.00 -9.60 -32.48
C GLN A 277 2.73 -10.00 -31.71
N ALA A 278 1.98 -11.02 -32.15
CA ALA A 278 0.81 -11.52 -31.42
C ALA A 278 1.19 -12.11 -30.05
N LYS A 279 2.31 -12.84 -29.96
CA LYS A 279 2.84 -13.40 -28.70
C LYS A 279 3.39 -12.29 -27.78
N GLU A 280 4.04 -11.28 -28.34
CA GLU A 280 4.52 -10.08 -27.64
C GLU A 280 3.35 -9.26 -27.07
N LEU A 281 2.32 -8.97 -27.87
CA LEU A 281 1.10 -8.29 -27.44
C LEU A 281 0.32 -9.09 -26.37
N PHE A 282 0.32 -10.43 -26.45
CA PHE A 282 -0.29 -11.28 -25.43
C PHE A 282 0.46 -11.18 -24.09
N LEU A 283 1.79 -11.21 -24.11
CA LEU A 283 2.61 -11.03 -22.92
C LEU A 283 2.42 -9.64 -22.31
N LEU A 284 2.49 -8.57 -23.13
CA LEU A 284 2.30 -7.19 -22.67
C LEU A 284 0.92 -6.96 -22.04
N ARG A 285 -0.14 -7.54 -22.61
CA ARG A 285 -1.49 -7.51 -22.00
C ARG A 285 -1.51 -8.19 -20.64
N LYS A 286 -0.90 -9.36 -20.51
CA LYS A 286 -0.83 -10.10 -19.23
C LYS A 286 -0.03 -9.34 -18.16
N THR A 287 1.07 -8.68 -18.54
CA THR A 287 1.83 -7.81 -17.62
C THR A 287 1.00 -6.61 -17.18
N LEU A 288 0.18 -6.04 -18.08
CA LEU A 288 -0.74 -4.95 -17.75
C LEU A 288 -1.85 -5.41 -16.79
N GLU A 289 -2.50 -6.55 -17.05
CA GLU A 289 -3.48 -7.16 -16.14
C GLU A 289 -2.89 -7.41 -14.74
N GLU A 290 -1.63 -7.84 -14.64
CA GLU A 290 -0.96 -8.01 -13.34
C GLU A 290 -0.66 -6.67 -12.66
N MET A 291 -0.27 -5.63 -13.41
CA MET A 291 -0.08 -4.28 -12.86
C MET A 291 -1.40 -3.68 -12.36
N GLU A 292 -2.52 -3.88 -13.06
CA GLU A 292 -3.84 -3.48 -12.60
C GLU A 292 -4.23 -4.18 -11.29
N LEU A 293 -4.00 -5.49 -11.18
CA LEU A 293 -4.23 -6.25 -9.95
C LEU A 293 -3.35 -5.77 -8.78
N ARG A 294 -2.09 -5.44 -9.03
CA ARG A 294 -1.16 -4.85 -8.04
C ARG A 294 -1.66 -3.46 -7.59
N ILE A 295 -2.11 -2.62 -8.52
CA ILE A 295 -2.68 -1.29 -8.24
C ILE A 295 -3.95 -1.41 -7.38
N ASP A 296 -4.87 -2.32 -7.70
CA ASP A 296 -6.09 -2.50 -6.91
C ASP A 296 -5.83 -3.09 -5.52
N THR A 297 -4.83 -3.96 -5.39
CA THR A 297 -4.34 -4.45 -4.08
C THR A 297 -3.77 -3.30 -3.24
N GLN A 298 -3.04 -2.37 -3.86
CA GLN A 298 -2.55 -1.16 -3.18
C GLN A 298 -3.70 -0.20 -2.80
N LYS A 299 -4.71 0.01 -3.66
CA LYS A 299 -5.92 0.79 -3.34
C LYS A 299 -6.66 0.20 -2.14
N GLN A 300 -6.87 -1.12 -2.11
CA GLN A 300 -7.51 -1.80 -0.96
C GLN A 300 -6.70 -1.61 0.32
N THR A 301 -5.37 -1.70 0.24
CA THR A 301 -4.46 -1.46 1.38
C THR A 301 -4.53 -0.01 1.88
N LEU A 302 -4.62 0.98 0.98
CA LEU A 302 -4.82 2.38 1.33
C LEU A 302 -6.19 2.61 1.98
N ASN A 303 -7.28 2.12 1.38
CA ASN A 303 -8.63 2.22 1.96
C ASN A 303 -8.70 1.61 3.37
N ALA A 304 -8.05 0.47 3.61
CA ALA A 304 -7.98 -0.16 4.93
C ALA A 304 -7.17 0.67 5.95
N ARG A 305 -6.14 1.40 5.50
CA ARG A 305 -5.40 2.37 6.32
C ARG A 305 -6.24 3.61 6.61
N ASP A 306 -6.95 4.14 5.63
CA ASP A 306 -7.85 5.30 5.79
C ASP A 306 -9.03 4.99 6.72
N GLU A 307 -9.62 3.79 6.63
CA GLU A 307 -10.58 3.30 7.61
C GLU A 307 -9.98 3.19 9.02
N SER A 308 -8.73 2.77 9.14
CA SER A 308 -8.04 2.64 10.44
C SER A 308 -7.71 4.02 11.04
N ILE A 309 -7.30 4.98 10.21
CA ILE A 309 -7.11 6.39 10.58
C ILE A 309 -8.46 7.00 10.99
N LYS A 310 -9.54 6.76 10.24
CA LYS A 310 -10.90 7.19 10.57
C LYS A 310 -11.36 6.64 11.92
N LYS A 311 -11.15 5.34 12.17
CA LYS A 311 -11.46 4.70 13.47
C LYS A 311 -10.61 5.27 14.61
N LEU A 312 -9.34 5.61 14.38
CA LEU A 312 -8.49 6.29 15.36
C LEU A 312 -8.97 7.73 15.65
N LEU A 313 -9.39 8.48 14.64
CA LEU A 313 -9.98 9.81 14.79
C LEU A 313 -11.34 9.76 15.52
N GLU A 314 -12.20 8.81 15.17
CA GLU A 314 -13.45 8.52 15.88
C GLU A 314 -13.19 8.08 17.34
N MET A 315 -12.13 7.32 17.61
CA MET A 315 -11.71 6.95 18.97
C MET A 315 -11.10 8.12 19.78
N LEU A 316 -10.45 9.08 19.11
CA LEU A 316 -9.97 10.32 19.75
C LEU A 316 -11.15 11.23 20.10
N GLN A 317 -12.09 11.42 19.15
CA GLN A 317 -13.30 12.22 19.36
C GLN A 317 -14.22 11.61 20.43
N SER A 318 -14.51 10.30 20.36
CA SER A 318 -15.34 9.60 21.35
C SER A 318 -14.70 9.43 22.74
N LYS A 319 -13.42 9.77 22.91
CA LYS A 319 -12.74 9.89 24.21
C LYS A 319 -12.38 11.34 24.58
N GLY A 320 -12.83 12.32 23.82
CA GLY A 320 -12.35 13.71 23.94
C GLY A 320 -13.36 14.77 23.52
N LEU A 321 -14.42 14.96 24.33
CA LEU A 321 -14.90 16.27 24.82
C LEU A 321 -16.25 16.15 25.56
N PRO A 322 -16.27 16.10 26.90
CA PRO A 322 -17.45 16.51 27.66
C PRO A 322 -17.53 18.06 27.67
N SER A 323 -18.74 18.61 27.55
CA SER A 323 -19.01 20.06 27.47
C SER A 323 -18.76 20.86 28.78
N LYS A 324 -17.81 20.42 29.61
CA LYS A 324 -17.35 21.08 30.84
C LYS A 324 -15.87 21.47 30.82
N ALA A 325 -15.08 20.94 29.87
CA ALA A 325 -13.65 21.24 29.79
C ALA A 325 -13.37 22.74 29.61
N THR A 326 -14.25 23.45 28.90
CA THR A 326 -14.14 24.91 28.72
C THR A 326 -14.32 25.69 30.02
N GLU A 327 -15.24 25.30 30.91
CA GLU A 327 -15.35 25.91 32.25
C GLU A 327 -14.13 25.57 33.11
N GLU A 328 -13.69 24.31 33.14
CA GLU A 328 -12.53 23.92 33.95
C GLU A 328 -11.21 24.57 33.50
N ASP A 329 -10.99 24.79 32.20
CA ASP A 329 -9.78 25.49 31.73
C ASP A 329 -9.83 27.01 31.95
N HIS A 330 -11.01 27.65 31.83
CA HIS A 330 -11.14 29.07 32.25
C HIS A 330 -10.91 29.23 33.76
N GLU A 331 -11.43 28.29 34.56
CA GLU A 331 -11.28 28.29 36.01
C GLU A 331 -9.85 27.93 36.45
N ARG A 332 -9.15 27.04 35.73
CA ARG A 332 -7.71 26.79 35.91
C ARG A 332 -6.87 28.01 35.54
N THR A 333 -7.18 28.67 34.43
CA THR A 333 -6.47 29.88 33.98
C THR A 333 -6.65 31.01 34.99
N ARG A 334 -7.86 31.18 35.54
CA ARG A 334 -8.14 32.14 36.63
C ARG A 334 -7.30 31.84 37.88
N ARG A 335 -7.27 30.59 38.33
CA ARG A 335 -6.49 30.15 39.50
C ARG A 335 -4.97 30.20 39.28
N LEU A 336 -4.50 30.04 38.03
CA LEU A 336 -3.10 30.28 37.66
C LEU A 336 -2.75 31.76 37.78
N ALA A 337 -3.55 32.66 37.21
CA ALA A 337 -3.33 34.11 37.34
C ALA A 337 -3.38 34.58 38.82
N GLU A 338 -4.30 34.04 39.63
CA GLU A 338 -4.37 34.30 41.08
C GLU A 338 -3.13 33.76 41.82
N ALA A 339 -2.62 32.59 41.45
CA ALA A 339 -1.39 32.02 42.02
C ALA A 339 -0.13 32.80 41.59
N GLU A 340 -0.06 33.24 40.33
CA GLU A 340 1.02 34.08 39.78
C GLU A 340 1.05 35.45 40.46
N MET A 341 -0.11 36.09 40.67
CA MET A 341 -0.21 37.30 41.48
C MET A 341 0.24 37.10 42.93
N HIS A 342 -0.07 35.96 43.54
CA HIS A 342 0.40 35.63 44.89
C HIS A 342 1.91 35.36 44.94
N VAL A 343 2.48 34.69 43.94
CA VAL A 343 3.94 34.54 43.81
C VAL A 343 4.59 35.92 43.69
N HIS A 344 4.11 36.78 42.80
CA HIS A 344 4.68 38.11 42.60
C HIS A 344 4.58 39.02 43.84
N HIS A 345 3.50 38.90 44.61
CA HIS A 345 3.39 39.58 45.90
C HIS A 345 4.39 39.04 46.94
N LEU A 346 4.62 37.72 46.98
CA LEU A 346 5.61 37.09 47.85
C LEU A 346 7.05 37.43 47.44
N GLU A 347 7.34 37.53 46.13
CA GLU A 347 8.61 38.05 45.60
C GLU A 347 8.85 39.49 46.06
N THR A 348 7.85 40.37 45.91
CA THR A 348 7.93 41.77 46.36
C THR A 348 8.21 41.86 47.87
N LEU A 349 7.56 41.02 48.69
CA LEU A 349 7.80 40.92 50.13
C LEU A 349 9.18 40.34 50.46
N LEU A 350 9.67 39.36 49.68
CA LEU A 350 11.01 38.79 49.84
C LEU A 350 12.07 39.85 49.56
N GLU A 351 11.99 40.56 48.43
CA GLU A 351 12.91 41.66 48.11
C GLU A 351 12.85 42.77 49.17
N GLN A 352 11.67 43.10 49.71
CA GLN A 352 11.57 44.06 50.81
C GLN A 352 12.33 43.55 52.05
N LYS A 353 12.21 42.26 52.39
CA LYS A 353 12.93 41.67 53.52
C LYS A 353 14.43 41.51 53.26
N GLU A 354 14.87 41.34 52.02
CA GLU A 354 16.28 41.39 51.64
C GLU A 354 16.85 42.80 51.72
N ARG A 355 16.12 43.83 51.27
CA ARG A 355 16.48 45.25 51.47
C ARG A 355 16.58 45.60 52.96
N GLU A 356 15.62 45.17 53.78
CA GLU A 356 15.67 45.31 55.24
C GLU A 356 16.86 44.56 55.85
N ASN A 357 17.16 43.32 55.39
CA ASN A 357 18.30 42.55 55.88
C ASN A 357 19.64 43.21 55.51
N ASN A 358 19.76 43.76 54.31
CA ASN A 358 20.95 44.48 53.86
C ASN A 358 21.13 45.79 54.64
N MET A 359 20.08 46.59 54.83
CA MET A 359 20.17 47.77 55.72
C MET A 359 20.54 47.40 57.16
N LEU A 360 20.04 46.27 57.69
CA LEU A 360 20.45 45.77 59.01
C LEU A 360 21.91 45.28 59.05
N ARG A 361 22.44 44.71 57.96
CA ARG A 361 23.87 44.38 57.83
C ARG A 361 24.73 45.65 57.75
N GLU A 362 24.31 46.64 56.98
CA GLU A 362 24.99 47.94 56.87
C GLU A 362 24.95 48.71 58.21
N GLU A 363 23.83 48.71 58.92
CA GLU A 363 23.68 49.24 60.28
C GLU A 363 24.62 48.52 61.26
N MET A 364 24.73 47.18 61.16
CA MET A 364 25.67 46.40 61.97
C MET A 364 27.14 46.68 61.62
N HIS A 365 27.50 46.78 60.33
CA HIS A 365 28.84 47.17 59.90
C HIS A 365 29.18 48.58 60.36
N ARG A 366 28.26 49.54 60.20
CA ARG A 366 28.41 50.92 60.70
C ARG A 366 28.55 50.96 62.22
N ARG A 367 27.92 50.06 62.97
CA ARG A 367 28.12 49.91 64.43
C ARG A 367 29.47 49.27 64.80
N PHE A 368 30.02 48.41 63.95
CA PHE A 368 31.37 47.86 64.13
C PHE A 368 32.47 48.87 63.78
N GLU A 369 32.33 49.66 62.71
CA GLU A 369 33.30 50.72 62.36
C GLU A 369 33.29 51.90 63.34
N ASN A 370 32.11 52.24 63.90
CA ASN A 370 31.99 53.30 64.91
C ASN A 370 32.20 52.81 66.35
N ALA A 371 32.71 51.59 66.56
CA ALA A 371 33.16 51.14 67.88
C ALA A 371 34.62 51.58 68.09
N PRO A 372 34.91 52.59 68.94
CA PRO A 372 36.26 53.09 69.11
C PRO A 372 37.13 52.05 69.81
N ASP A 373 38.22 51.66 69.15
CA ASP A 373 39.18 50.67 69.66
C ASP A 373 39.81 51.17 70.96
N SER A 374 39.34 50.62 72.08
CA SER A 374 39.30 51.37 73.34
C SER A 374 40.68 51.56 73.96
N ALA A 375 40.95 52.78 74.46
CA ALA A 375 42.19 53.12 75.15
C ALA A 375 42.53 52.18 76.33
N LYS A 376 41.54 51.43 76.87
CA LYS A 376 41.75 50.34 77.83
C LYS A 376 42.76 49.30 77.35
N THR A 377 42.74 48.89 76.08
CA THR A 377 43.63 47.83 75.58
C THR A 377 45.09 48.28 75.61
N LYS A 378 45.37 49.51 75.17
CA LYS A 378 46.72 50.09 75.22
C LYS A 378 47.17 50.38 76.66
N ALA A 379 46.27 50.87 77.52
CA ALA A 379 46.58 51.10 78.93
C ALA A 379 46.91 49.80 79.69
N LEU A 380 46.19 48.70 79.40
CA LEU A 380 46.49 47.38 79.98
C LEU A 380 47.82 46.83 79.51
N GLN A 381 48.17 47.00 78.22
CA GLN A 381 49.47 46.60 77.68
C GLN A 381 50.63 47.30 78.41
N THR A 382 50.57 48.63 78.59
CA THR A 382 51.59 49.39 79.34
C THR A 382 51.66 48.97 80.81
N VAL A 383 50.52 48.64 81.44
CA VAL A 383 50.49 48.13 82.82
C VAL A 383 51.17 46.76 82.93
N ILE A 384 51.05 45.88 81.93
CA ILE A 384 51.75 44.59 81.88
C ILE A 384 53.27 44.81 81.74
N GLU A 385 53.70 45.63 80.79
CA GLU A 385 55.13 45.94 80.56
C GLU A 385 55.80 46.58 81.81
N MET A 386 55.07 47.40 82.56
CA MET A 386 55.51 47.93 83.86
C MET A 386 55.56 46.88 84.98
N LYS A 387 54.68 45.86 84.95
CA LYS A 387 54.68 44.75 85.93
C LYS A 387 55.87 43.82 85.68
N ASP A 388 56.13 43.46 84.43
CA ASP A 388 57.23 42.57 84.07
C ASP A 388 58.58 43.22 84.39
N SER A 389 58.74 44.51 84.06
CA SER A 389 59.89 45.33 84.47
C SER A 389 60.12 45.34 85.99
N LYS A 390 59.03 45.34 86.78
CA LYS A 390 59.08 45.30 88.26
C LYS A 390 59.50 43.93 88.77
N ILE A 391 59.02 42.84 88.16
CA ILE A 391 59.40 41.46 88.50
C ILE A 391 60.90 41.27 88.28
N THR A 392 61.42 41.62 87.09
CA THR A 392 62.86 41.49 86.76
C THR A 392 63.75 42.34 87.69
N SER A 393 63.23 43.38 88.33
CA SER A 393 63.95 44.15 89.35
C SER A 393 64.01 43.41 90.70
N MET A 394 62.90 42.87 91.19
CA MET A 394 62.88 42.14 92.48
C MET A 394 63.72 40.86 92.43
N GLU A 395 63.75 40.19 91.28
CA GLU A 395 64.57 39.01 91.04
C GLU A 395 66.09 39.30 91.04
N ARG A 396 66.55 40.56 90.95
CA ARG A 396 67.97 40.90 91.15
C ARG A 396 68.28 41.05 92.63
N ASN A 397 67.55 41.92 93.32
CA ASN A 397 67.68 42.13 94.76
C ASN A 397 67.63 40.84 95.60
N LEU A 398 66.85 39.83 95.18
CA LEU A 398 66.84 38.52 95.86
C LEU A 398 68.18 37.78 95.74
N ARG A 399 68.83 37.79 94.56
CA ARG A 399 70.16 37.19 94.37
C ARG A 399 71.24 37.94 95.13
N ASP A 400 71.19 39.27 95.12
CA ASP A 400 72.12 40.12 95.87
C ASP A 400 72.08 39.81 97.39
N MET A 401 70.87 39.60 97.94
CA MET A 401 70.66 39.21 99.35
C MET A 401 71.07 37.76 99.64
N GLU A 402 70.91 36.84 98.67
CA GLU A 402 71.37 35.44 98.79
C GLU A 402 72.91 35.36 98.83
N GLU A 403 73.62 36.22 98.09
CA GLU A 403 75.07 36.33 98.13
C GLU A 403 75.59 36.94 99.45
N GLU A 404 74.90 37.93 100.03
CA GLU A 404 75.23 38.47 101.37
C GLU A 404 75.10 37.41 102.48
N ILE A 405 74.03 36.62 102.45
CA ILE A 405 73.81 35.48 103.37
C ILE A 405 74.86 34.37 103.19
N GLN A 406 75.49 34.28 102.02
CA GLN A 406 76.58 33.33 101.77
C GLN A 406 77.91 33.81 102.37
N MET A 407 78.19 35.11 102.38
CA MET A 407 79.40 35.66 103.02
C MET A 407 79.36 35.64 104.55
N LEU A 408 78.18 35.78 105.17
CA LEU A 408 78.02 35.83 106.64
C LEU A 408 78.17 34.46 107.36
N LYS A 409 78.63 33.40 106.67
CA LYS A 409 78.74 32.03 107.22
C LYS A 409 80.17 31.58 107.57
N SER A 410 81.14 32.50 107.66
CA SER A 410 82.54 32.18 108.01
C SER A 410 83.12 33.14 109.07
N ASN A 411 83.81 32.57 110.08
CA ASN A 411 84.38 33.16 111.34
C ASN A 411 83.35 33.28 112.51
N GLY A 412 83.65 33.07 113.81
CA GLY A 412 84.84 32.60 114.56
C GLY A 412 85.21 33.50 115.77
N ALA A 413 85.67 33.07 116.96
CA ALA A 413 85.82 31.74 117.63
C ALA A 413 86.21 31.93 119.15
N LEU A 414 86.36 30.83 119.94
CA LEU A 414 86.90 30.73 121.34
C LEU A 414 85.96 31.27 122.47
N SER A 415 85.90 30.79 123.73
CA SER A 415 86.88 30.44 124.82
C SER A 415 87.48 31.68 125.52
N THR A 416 87.70 31.78 126.85
CA THR A 416 87.99 30.87 127.99
C THR A 416 87.14 31.21 129.28
N GLU A 417 87.46 30.86 130.55
CA GLU A 417 87.61 29.54 131.25
C GLU A 417 87.55 29.75 132.81
N GLU A 418 88.47 29.21 133.64
CA GLU A 418 88.75 29.47 135.09
C GLU A 418 87.62 29.44 136.17
N ARG A 419 87.74 28.52 137.16
CA ARG A 419 87.30 28.83 138.54
C ARG A 419 88.00 28.08 139.69
N GLU A 420 89.27 28.43 139.88
CA GLU A 420 89.92 28.52 141.18
C GLU A 420 89.05 29.24 142.25
N GLU A 421 89.14 28.95 143.56
CA GLU A 421 89.67 27.77 144.24
C GLU A 421 88.69 27.28 145.32
N GLU A 422 88.65 25.96 145.43
CA GLU A 422 88.73 25.08 146.61
C GLU A 422 88.40 25.57 148.03
N MET A 423 88.58 26.85 148.42
CA MET A 423 88.00 27.35 149.69
C MET A 423 86.46 27.29 149.69
N LYS A 424 85.85 27.27 148.50
CA LYS A 424 84.41 27.00 148.33
C LYS A 424 84.03 25.53 148.60
N GLN A 425 84.97 24.56 148.62
CA GLN A 425 84.63 23.13 148.53
C GLN A 425 83.75 22.59 149.68
N MET A 426 83.85 23.09 150.91
CA MET A 426 82.98 22.61 152.00
C MET A 426 81.53 23.12 151.90
N GLU A 427 81.31 24.39 151.56
CA GLU A 427 79.93 24.84 151.26
C GLU A 427 79.46 24.27 149.92
N VAL A 428 80.37 24.06 148.96
CA VAL A 428 80.10 23.26 147.77
C VAL A 428 79.65 21.87 148.15
N TYR A 429 80.15 21.12 149.13
CA TYR A 429 79.57 19.79 149.41
C TYR A 429 78.08 19.84 149.82
N ARG A 430 77.65 20.84 150.59
CA ARG A 430 76.23 21.05 150.93
C ARG A 430 75.43 21.58 149.73
N SER A 431 76.00 22.54 149.01
CA SER A 431 75.48 23.10 147.77
C SER A 431 75.49 22.09 146.62
N HIS A 432 76.31 21.04 146.68
CA HIS A 432 76.50 19.95 145.71
C HIS A 432 75.53 18.82 146.00
N SER A 433 75.22 18.53 147.26
CA SER A 433 74.03 17.73 147.58
C SER A 433 72.76 18.43 147.05
N LYS A 434 72.63 19.75 147.26
CA LYS A 434 71.51 20.55 146.75
C LYS A 434 71.53 20.68 145.21
N PHE A 435 72.70 20.86 144.60
CA PHE A 435 72.89 20.96 143.15
C PHE A 435 72.73 19.62 142.46
N MET A 436 73.16 18.50 143.06
CA MET A 436 72.88 17.16 142.53
C MET A 436 71.40 16.82 142.67
N LYS A 437 70.72 17.25 143.74
CA LYS A 437 69.25 17.18 143.79
C LYS A 437 68.62 18.03 142.68
N ASN A 438 68.98 19.32 142.59
CA ASN A 438 68.49 20.21 141.54
C ASN A 438 68.86 19.73 140.13
N LYS A 439 69.99 19.02 139.94
CA LYS A 439 70.45 18.51 138.65
C LYS A 439 69.79 17.18 138.32
N VAL A 440 69.40 16.36 139.31
CA VAL A 440 68.52 15.21 139.13
C VAL A 440 67.08 15.65 138.87
N GLU A 441 66.61 16.74 139.49
CA GLU A 441 65.30 17.33 139.18
C GLU A 441 65.32 18.00 137.79
N GLN A 442 66.36 18.78 137.45
CA GLN A 442 66.59 19.29 136.09
C GLN A 442 66.72 18.15 135.07
N LEU A 443 67.44 17.06 135.36
CA LEU A 443 67.54 15.91 134.45
C LEU A 443 66.21 15.13 134.33
N LYS A 444 65.32 15.21 135.33
CA LYS A 444 63.95 14.68 135.23
C LYS A 444 63.04 15.60 134.43
N GLU A 445 63.22 16.91 134.50
CA GLU A 445 62.52 17.89 133.64
C GLU A 445 63.04 17.82 132.19
N GLU A 446 64.35 17.68 131.99
CA GLU A 446 64.98 17.39 130.70
C GLU A 446 64.51 16.03 130.15
N LEU A 447 64.42 14.97 130.98
CA LEU A 447 63.86 13.68 130.55
C LEU A 447 62.37 13.79 130.21
N SER A 448 61.55 14.39 131.07
CA SER A 448 60.11 14.57 130.85
C SER A 448 59.82 15.41 129.60
N THR A 449 60.58 16.47 129.36
CA THR A 449 60.49 17.26 128.12
C THR A 449 61.01 16.49 126.89
N LYS A 450 61.97 15.57 127.04
CA LYS A 450 62.40 14.66 125.96
C LYS A 450 61.38 13.55 125.68
N GLU A 451 60.72 13.01 126.68
CA GLU A 451 59.61 12.06 126.56
C GLU A 451 58.40 12.72 125.89
N ALA A 452 58.06 13.95 126.29
CA ALA A 452 57.04 14.76 125.64
C ALA A 452 57.40 15.08 124.17
N GLN A 453 58.66 15.43 123.88
CA GLN A 453 59.15 15.60 122.51
C GLN A 453 59.09 14.29 121.70
N ALA A 454 59.39 13.14 122.31
CA ALA A 454 59.32 11.84 121.66
C ALA A 454 57.88 11.41 121.33
N GLU A 455 56.93 11.57 122.26
CA GLU A 455 55.51 11.32 121.97
C GLU A 455 54.93 12.31 120.96
N ASP A 456 55.38 13.58 120.96
CA ASP A 456 54.93 14.55 119.97
C ASP A 456 55.51 14.28 118.56
N LEU A 457 56.77 13.84 118.46
CA LEU A 457 57.36 13.32 117.23
C LEU A 457 56.65 12.04 116.74
N LYS A 458 56.29 11.14 117.65
CA LYS A 458 55.54 9.91 117.36
C LYS A 458 54.11 10.21 116.88
N ARG A 459 53.44 11.21 117.45
CA ARG A 459 52.16 11.74 116.94
C ARG A 459 52.32 12.29 115.53
N LYS A 460 53.33 13.14 115.29
CA LYS A 460 53.65 13.69 113.95
C LYS A 460 53.94 12.58 112.93
N ALA A 461 54.73 11.57 113.29
CA ALA A 461 54.98 10.40 112.46
C ALA A 461 53.68 9.62 112.15
N SER A 462 52.79 9.43 113.13
CA SER A 462 51.50 8.77 112.90
C SER A 462 50.56 9.58 112.00
N ALA A 463 50.56 10.92 112.12
CA ALA A 463 49.78 11.81 111.27
C ALA A 463 50.26 11.75 109.81
N LEU A 464 51.58 11.86 109.60
CA LEU A 464 52.22 11.67 108.29
C LEU A 464 51.94 10.28 107.70
N GLN A 465 51.90 9.22 108.53
CA GLN A 465 51.56 7.87 108.08
C GLN A 465 50.11 7.79 107.56
N THR A 466 49.15 8.45 108.21
CA THR A 466 47.77 8.57 107.69
C THR A 466 47.68 9.43 106.43
N GLU A 467 48.43 10.53 106.36
CA GLU A 467 48.45 11.45 105.21
C GLU A 467 49.04 10.76 103.96
N ILE A 468 50.14 10.01 104.11
CA ILE A 468 50.70 9.12 103.08
C ILE A 468 49.69 8.05 102.65
N GLY A 469 48.86 7.54 103.59
CA GLY A 469 47.77 6.61 103.30
C GLY A 469 46.69 7.24 102.41
N GLN A 470 46.25 8.45 102.74
CA GLN A 470 45.27 9.23 101.97
C GLN A 470 45.80 9.55 100.57
N VAL A 471 47.01 10.11 100.45
CA VAL A 471 47.64 10.43 99.16
C VAL A 471 47.78 9.20 98.26
N LYS A 472 48.08 8.01 98.81
CA LYS A 472 48.09 6.75 98.04
C LYS A 472 46.71 6.35 97.54
N GLN A 473 45.66 6.55 98.35
CA GLN A 473 44.29 6.27 97.93
C GLN A 473 43.79 7.27 96.87
N GLU A 474 44.16 8.54 97.00
CA GLU A 474 43.88 9.56 95.99
C GLU A 474 44.64 9.31 94.68
N LEU A 475 45.91 8.93 94.74
CA LEU A 475 46.70 8.53 93.56
C LEU A 475 46.06 7.34 92.85
N SER A 476 45.75 6.26 93.57
CA SER A 476 45.08 5.08 92.99
C SER A 476 43.72 5.43 92.38
N ARG A 477 42.96 6.34 93.00
CA ARG A 477 41.73 6.88 92.41
C ARG A 477 42.02 7.67 91.14
N LYS A 478 43.04 8.53 91.12
CA LYS A 478 43.45 9.30 89.93
C LYS A 478 43.91 8.40 88.79
N ASP A 479 44.60 7.30 89.07
CA ASP A 479 44.96 6.29 88.07
C ASP A 479 43.71 5.68 87.42
N THR A 480 42.68 5.35 88.21
CA THR A 480 41.40 4.84 87.66
C THR A 480 40.60 5.89 86.89
N GLU A 481 40.63 7.15 87.33
CA GLU A 481 40.02 8.28 86.61
C GLU A 481 40.75 8.54 85.28
N LEU A 482 42.08 8.42 85.25
CA LEU A 482 42.92 8.57 84.05
C LEU A 482 42.66 7.43 83.05
N LEU A 483 42.65 6.17 83.49
CA LEU A 483 42.28 5.01 82.67
C LEU A 483 40.89 5.17 82.05
N ALA A 484 39.89 5.59 82.83
CA ALA A 484 38.54 5.84 82.32
C ALA A 484 38.48 6.97 81.29
N LEU A 485 39.24 8.05 81.49
CA LEU A 485 39.39 9.14 80.51
C LEU A 485 40.11 8.68 79.24
N GLN A 486 41.11 7.80 79.36
CA GLN A 486 41.87 7.26 78.23
C GLN A 486 41.00 6.35 77.35
N THR A 487 40.20 5.44 77.95
CA THR A 487 39.18 4.67 77.21
C THR A 487 38.13 5.58 76.58
N LYS A 488 37.72 6.65 77.26
CA LYS A 488 36.77 7.63 76.70
C LYS A 488 37.35 8.38 75.50
N LEU A 489 38.63 8.77 75.55
CA LEU A 489 39.34 9.40 74.44
C LEU A 489 39.43 8.44 73.23
N GLU A 490 39.77 7.17 73.46
CA GLU A 490 39.87 6.16 72.40
C GLU A 490 38.51 5.88 71.74
N THR A 491 37.43 5.76 72.53
CA THR A 491 36.08 5.60 71.97
C THR A 491 35.60 6.82 71.17
N LEU A 492 35.94 8.04 71.60
CA LEU A 492 35.67 9.26 70.82
C LEU A 492 36.52 9.35 69.54
N THR A 493 37.79 8.91 69.60
CA THR A 493 38.68 8.85 68.42
C THR A 493 38.14 7.88 67.37
N ASN A 494 37.64 6.72 67.80
CA ASN A 494 37.00 5.76 66.90
C ASN A 494 35.70 6.31 66.31
N GLN A 495 34.83 6.94 67.11
CA GLN A 495 33.61 7.61 66.60
C GLN A 495 33.92 8.73 65.61
N PHE A 496 35.02 9.47 65.80
CA PHE A 496 35.48 10.49 64.84
C PHE A 496 35.99 9.87 63.53
N SER A 497 36.72 8.74 63.61
CA SER A 497 37.14 7.97 62.44
C SER A 497 35.94 7.45 61.63
N ASP A 498 34.96 6.83 62.29
CA ASP A 498 33.74 6.32 61.65
C ASP A 498 32.94 7.48 61.00
N SER A 499 32.82 8.60 61.71
CA SER A 499 32.16 9.82 61.18
C SER A 499 32.88 10.38 59.95
N LYS A 500 34.21 10.37 59.94
CA LYS A 500 35.04 10.78 58.79
C LYS A 500 34.83 9.86 57.58
N GLN A 501 34.82 8.54 57.78
CA GLN A 501 34.54 7.56 56.72
C GLN A 501 33.13 7.72 56.16
N HIS A 502 32.12 7.98 57.02
CA HIS A 502 30.76 8.29 56.57
C HIS A 502 30.70 9.56 55.72
N ILE A 503 31.45 10.61 56.06
CA ILE A 503 31.56 11.83 55.26
C ILE A 503 32.26 11.57 53.91
N GLU A 504 33.28 10.71 53.88
CA GLU A 504 33.99 10.32 52.65
C GLU A 504 33.08 9.56 51.68
N VAL A 505 32.34 8.54 52.16
CA VAL A 505 31.34 7.81 51.35
C VAL A 505 30.20 8.72 50.88
N LEU A 506 29.78 9.71 51.68
CA LEU A 506 28.78 10.70 51.25
C LEU A 506 29.30 11.63 50.15
N LYS A 507 30.60 11.99 50.17
CA LYS A 507 31.23 12.76 49.09
C LYS A 507 31.32 11.95 47.80
N GLU A 508 31.73 10.67 47.87
CA GLU A 508 31.72 9.76 46.71
C GLU A 508 30.31 9.58 46.13
N SER A 509 29.29 9.48 47.00
CA SER A 509 27.88 9.40 46.56
C SER A 509 27.37 10.72 45.95
N LEU A 510 27.95 11.87 46.33
CA LEU A 510 27.64 13.17 45.74
C LEU A 510 28.29 13.32 44.35
N THR A 511 29.60 13.09 44.23
CA THR A 511 30.30 13.23 42.95
C THR A 511 29.79 12.26 41.89
N ALA A 512 29.42 11.03 42.27
CA ALA A 512 28.76 10.07 41.37
C ALA A 512 27.37 10.54 40.89
N LYS A 513 26.64 11.34 41.70
CA LYS A 513 25.37 11.97 41.28
C LYS A 513 25.59 13.19 40.40
N GLU A 514 26.60 14.00 40.69
CA GLU A 514 26.99 15.16 39.87
C GLU A 514 27.42 14.72 38.45
N GLN A 515 28.26 13.68 38.35
CA GLN A 515 28.63 13.05 37.09
C GLN A 515 27.40 12.51 36.34
N ARG A 516 26.48 11.83 37.02
CA ARG A 516 25.24 11.34 36.40
C ARG A 516 24.32 12.48 35.95
N ALA A 517 24.26 13.58 36.69
CA ALA A 517 23.49 14.76 36.31
C ALA A 517 24.08 15.42 35.05
N ALA A 518 25.41 15.51 34.94
CA ALA A 518 26.09 16.01 33.76
C ALA A 518 25.83 15.14 32.51
N ILE A 519 25.83 13.81 32.65
CA ILE A 519 25.48 12.89 31.55
C ILE A 519 24.01 13.04 31.13
N LEU A 520 23.09 13.13 32.08
CA LEU A 520 21.66 13.36 31.78
C LEU A 520 21.43 14.74 31.13
N GLN A 521 22.23 15.75 31.47
CA GLN A 521 22.17 17.07 30.84
C GLN A 521 22.60 17.00 29.36
N THR A 522 23.72 16.33 29.05
CA THR A 522 24.16 16.19 27.64
C THR A 522 23.24 15.29 26.82
N GLU A 523 22.62 14.27 27.43
CA GLU A 523 21.54 13.49 26.80
C GLU A 523 20.31 14.37 26.46
N VAL A 524 19.89 15.24 27.38
CA VAL A 524 18.78 16.19 27.16
C VAL A 524 19.10 17.20 26.06
N ASP A 525 20.31 17.75 26.03
CA ASP A 525 20.71 18.74 25.02
C ASP A 525 20.89 18.11 23.62
N ALA A 526 21.36 16.86 23.55
CA ALA A 526 21.35 16.09 22.30
C ALA A 526 19.93 15.77 21.81
N LEU A 527 18.98 15.53 22.72
CA LEU A 527 17.56 15.34 22.38
C LEU A 527 16.89 16.65 21.92
N ARG A 528 17.28 17.81 22.48
CA ARG A 528 16.82 19.14 22.04
C ARG A 528 17.24 19.43 20.60
N LEU A 529 18.53 19.30 20.27
CA LEU A 529 19.02 19.48 18.90
C LEU A 529 18.30 18.54 17.91
N ARG A 530 18.11 17.28 18.29
CA ARG A 530 17.38 16.29 17.48
C ARG A 530 15.88 16.62 17.32
N LEU A 531 15.28 17.36 18.24
CA LEU A 531 13.92 17.87 18.11
C LEU A 531 13.87 19.02 17.09
N GLU A 532 14.78 19.99 17.18
CA GLU A 532 14.91 21.11 16.23
C GLU A 532 15.17 20.62 14.79
N GLU A 533 16.00 19.59 14.60
CA GLU A 533 16.18 18.89 13.31
C GLU A 533 14.87 18.29 12.77
N LYS A 534 14.00 17.77 13.65
CA LYS A 534 12.72 17.19 13.27
C LYS A 534 11.67 18.25 12.98
N GLU A 535 11.62 19.34 13.75
CA GLU A 535 10.75 20.49 13.51
C GLU A 535 11.11 21.20 12.20
N THR A 536 12.40 21.42 11.92
CA THR A 536 12.84 22.01 10.64
C THR A 536 12.56 21.09 9.44
N MET A 537 12.66 19.77 9.58
CA MET A 537 12.19 18.83 8.53
C MET A 537 10.67 18.80 8.39
N LEU A 538 9.91 18.88 9.49
CA LEU A 538 8.46 18.92 9.47
C LEU A 538 7.98 20.19 8.75
N ASN A 539 8.53 21.36 9.07
CA ASN A 539 8.23 22.62 8.41
C ASN A 539 8.53 22.58 6.90
N LYS A 540 9.66 21.97 6.49
CA LYS A 540 9.96 21.72 5.06
C LYS A 540 8.91 20.82 4.40
N LYS A 541 8.41 19.79 5.10
CA LYS A 541 7.37 18.89 4.57
C LYS A 541 5.98 19.54 4.53
N THR A 542 5.63 20.37 5.51
CA THR A 542 4.40 21.19 5.48
C THR A 542 4.41 22.13 4.27
N LYS A 543 5.53 22.81 4.00
CA LYS A 543 5.67 23.67 2.81
C LYS A 543 5.53 22.87 1.50
N GLN A 544 6.19 21.71 1.40
CA GLN A 544 6.06 20.84 0.22
C GLN A 544 4.62 20.33 0.01
N ILE A 545 3.88 20.04 1.09
CA ILE A 545 2.47 19.64 1.01
C ILE A 545 1.59 20.81 0.54
N GLN A 546 1.89 22.04 0.97
CA GLN A 546 1.19 23.24 0.51
C GLN A 546 1.45 23.51 -0.98
N GLU A 547 2.71 23.44 -1.43
CA GLU A 547 3.08 23.61 -2.85
C GLU A 547 2.32 22.61 -3.74
N VAL A 548 2.30 21.33 -3.38
CA VAL A 548 1.55 20.28 -4.11
C VAL A 548 0.03 20.48 -4.01
N ALA A 549 -0.49 21.08 -2.94
CA ALA A 549 -1.91 21.41 -2.84
C ALA A 549 -2.31 22.60 -3.74
N GLU A 550 -1.41 23.57 -3.92
CA GLU A 550 -1.58 24.70 -4.83
C GLU A 550 -1.50 24.23 -6.30
N GLU A 551 -0.52 23.39 -6.66
CA GLU A 551 -0.42 22.73 -7.98
C GLU A 551 -1.65 21.85 -8.29
N LYS A 552 -2.16 21.11 -7.31
CA LYS A 552 -3.42 20.36 -7.45
C LYS A 552 -4.60 21.29 -7.71
N GLY A 553 -4.59 22.49 -7.12
CA GLY A 553 -5.57 23.54 -7.35
C GLY A 553 -5.58 24.03 -8.80
N THR A 554 -4.41 24.39 -9.34
CA THR A 554 -4.29 24.87 -10.74
C THR A 554 -4.67 23.79 -11.74
N LEU A 555 -4.14 22.56 -11.59
CA LEU A 555 -4.48 21.42 -12.44
C LEU A 555 -5.98 21.08 -12.38
N SER A 556 -6.63 21.24 -11.22
CA SER A 556 -8.08 21.05 -11.12
C SER A 556 -8.89 22.14 -11.85
N GLY A 557 -8.34 23.35 -12.00
CA GLY A 557 -8.89 24.41 -12.84
C GLY A 557 -8.74 24.09 -14.33
N GLU A 558 -7.53 23.75 -14.77
CA GLU A 558 -7.25 23.34 -16.16
C GLU A 558 -8.13 22.16 -16.61
N ILE A 559 -8.34 21.18 -15.73
CA ILE A 559 -9.24 20.03 -15.98
C ILE A 559 -10.71 20.47 -16.12
N HIS A 560 -11.14 21.56 -15.47
CA HIS A 560 -12.49 22.12 -15.63
C HIS A 560 -12.61 22.86 -16.97
N ASP A 561 -11.66 23.74 -17.29
CA ASP A 561 -11.64 24.50 -18.56
C ASP A 561 -11.58 23.57 -19.78
N LEU A 562 -10.81 22.48 -19.70
CA LEU A 562 -10.72 21.46 -20.75
C LEU A 562 -12.02 20.66 -20.90
N LYS A 563 -12.76 20.41 -19.81
CA LYS A 563 -14.10 19.78 -19.87
C LYS A 563 -15.11 20.71 -20.51
N ASP A 564 -15.19 21.97 -20.09
CA ASP A 564 -16.09 22.95 -20.67
C ASP A 564 -15.80 23.17 -22.18
N MET A 565 -14.53 23.14 -22.56
CA MET A 565 -14.13 23.16 -23.98
C MET A 565 -14.51 21.87 -24.73
N LEU A 566 -14.46 20.70 -24.10
CA LEU A 566 -14.91 19.44 -24.69
C LEU A 566 -16.44 19.45 -24.88
N ASP A 567 -17.20 19.83 -23.86
CA ASP A 567 -18.65 20.03 -23.90
C ASP A 567 -19.08 20.94 -25.06
N VAL A 568 -18.39 22.06 -25.26
CA VAL A 568 -18.64 22.98 -26.39
C VAL A 568 -18.33 22.33 -27.74
N LYS A 569 -17.27 21.51 -27.84
CA LYS A 569 -16.93 20.75 -29.05
C LYS A 569 -17.97 19.66 -29.35
N GLU A 570 -18.41 18.90 -28.35
CA GLU A 570 -19.45 17.86 -28.49
C GLU A 570 -20.78 18.45 -28.95
N ARG A 571 -21.24 19.54 -28.32
CA ARG A 571 -22.43 20.29 -28.75
C ARG A 571 -22.31 20.76 -30.21
N LYS A 572 -21.11 21.19 -30.64
CA LYS A 572 -20.84 21.57 -32.03
C LYS A 572 -20.83 20.37 -33.00
N VAL A 573 -20.31 19.21 -32.59
CA VAL A 573 -20.38 17.96 -33.37
C VAL A 573 -21.83 17.54 -33.58
N ILE A 574 -22.67 17.57 -32.53
CA ILE A 574 -24.11 17.25 -32.63
C ILE A 574 -24.83 18.17 -33.62
N VAL A 575 -24.52 19.48 -33.63
CA VAL A 575 -25.08 20.44 -34.59
C VAL A 575 -24.62 20.14 -36.03
N LEU A 576 -23.33 19.83 -36.23
CA LEU A 576 -22.79 19.47 -37.55
C LEU A 576 -23.37 18.15 -38.07
N GLN A 577 -23.55 17.15 -37.20
CA GLN A 577 -24.11 15.85 -37.58
C GLN A 577 -25.57 15.98 -38.02
N LYS A 578 -26.41 16.72 -37.28
CA LYS A 578 -27.78 17.08 -37.72
C LYS A 578 -27.80 17.85 -39.05
N LYS A 579 -26.78 18.66 -39.33
CA LYS A 579 -26.66 19.37 -40.62
C LYS A 579 -26.28 18.41 -41.76
N ILE A 580 -25.45 17.40 -41.51
CA ILE A 580 -25.11 16.34 -42.46
C ILE A 580 -26.35 15.48 -42.77
N GLU A 581 -27.08 15.04 -41.74
CA GLU A 581 -28.32 14.23 -41.88
C GLU A 581 -29.35 14.94 -42.78
N ASN A 582 -29.58 16.24 -42.54
CA ASN A 582 -30.48 17.08 -43.33
C ASN A 582 -29.99 17.23 -44.79
N LEU A 583 -28.68 17.41 -45.02
CA LEU A 583 -28.12 17.45 -46.38
C LEU A 583 -28.21 16.10 -47.10
N GLN A 584 -28.06 14.98 -46.38
CA GLN A 584 -28.26 13.63 -46.92
C GLN A 584 -29.73 13.33 -47.23
N GLU A 585 -30.68 13.92 -46.51
CA GLU A 585 -32.10 13.88 -46.84
C GLU A 585 -32.42 14.67 -48.10
N GLN A 586 -31.93 15.91 -48.20
CA GLN A 586 -32.06 16.73 -49.41
C GLN A 586 -31.44 16.05 -50.64
N LEU A 587 -30.30 15.38 -50.48
CA LEU A 587 -29.67 14.60 -51.55
C LEU A 587 -30.56 13.43 -51.99
N ARG A 588 -31.06 12.61 -51.06
CA ARG A 588 -31.97 11.50 -51.35
C ARG A 588 -33.26 11.95 -52.05
N ASP A 589 -33.80 13.10 -51.69
CA ASP A 589 -34.98 13.66 -52.38
C ASP A 589 -34.65 14.20 -53.77
N LYS A 590 -33.44 14.72 -53.99
CA LYS A 590 -32.95 15.07 -55.34
C LYS A 590 -32.70 13.83 -56.19
N GLU A 591 -32.22 12.74 -55.61
CA GLU A 591 -32.06 11.45 -56.29
C GLU A 591 -33.44 10.88 -56.71
N LYS A 592 -34.45 10.90 -55.83
CA LYS A 592 -35.84 10.53 -56.17
C LYS A 592 -36.43 11.39 -57.30
N GLN A 593 -36.18 12.70 -57.28
CA GLN A 593 -36.61 13.59 -58.37
C GLN A 593 -35.90 13.24 -59.69
N LEU A 594 -34.61 12.91 -59.64
CA LEU A 594 -33.80 12.57 -60.80
C LEU A 594 -34.13 11.18 -61.37
N THR A 595 -34.50 10.19 -60.55
CA THR A 595 -35.02 8.90 -61.05
C THR A 595 -36.39 9.05 -61.68
N SER A 596 -37.32 9.77 -61.03
CA SER A 596 -38.65 10.10 -61.60
C SER A 596 -38.54 10.80 -62.96
N LEU A 597 -37.63 11.76 -63.10
CA LEU A 597 -37.33 12.40 -64.39
C LEU A 597 -36.72 11.43 -65.41
N LYS A 598 -35.79 10.55 -65.01
CA LYS A 598 -35.23 9.51 -65.90
C LYS A 598 -36.30 8.55 -66.41
N ASP A 599 -37.22 8.11 -65.55
CA ASP A 599 -38.28 7.18 -65.95
C ASP A 599 -39.34 7.85 -66.83
N ARG A 600 -39.64 9.14 -66.60
CA ARG A 600 -40.41 9.95 -67.57
C ARG A 600 -39.69 10.10 -68.91
N VAL A 601 -38.36 10.28 -68.93
CA VAL A 601 -37.58 10.32 -70.18
C VAL A 601 -37.60 8.97 -70.89
N LYS A 602 -37.49 7.83 -70.18
CA LYS A 602 -37.65 6.50 -70.78
C LYS A 602 -39.04 6.30 -71.39
N SER A 603 -40.11 6.75 -70.72
CA SER A 603 -41.47 6.70 -71.26
C SER A 603 -41.54 7.50 -72.56
N LEU A 604 -41.10 8.76 -72.55
CA LEU A 604 -41.10 9.61 -73.74
C LEU A 604 -40.22 9.04 -74.87
N GLN A 605 -39.11 8.36 -74.54
CA GLN A 605 -38.29 7.65 -75.53
C GLN A 605 -39.03 6.44 -76.13
N ALA A 606 -39.72 5.64 -75.31
CA ALA A 606 -40.56 4.54 -75.79
C ALA A 606 -41.71 5.06 -76.67
N ASP A 607 -42.41 6.11 -76.22
CA ASP A 607 -43.43 6.83 -76.99
C ASP A 607 -42.87 7.33 -78.33
N THR A 608 -41.66 7.92 -78.32
CA THR A 608 -40.97 8.38 -79.55
C THR A 608 -40.68 7.21 -80.49
N THR A 609 -40.08 6.12 -80.00
CA THR A 609 -39.80 4.93 -80.84
C THR A 609 -41.07 4.25 -81.36
N ASN A 610 -42.17 4.32 -80.61
CA ASN A 610 -43.48 3.85 -81.06
C ASN A 610 -44.03 4.76 -82.17
N THR A 611 -43.89 6.08 -82.06
CA THR A 611 -44.26 7.00 -83.14
C THR A 611 -43.36 6.89 -84.36
N ASP A 612 -42.05 6.65 -84.19
CA ASP A 612 -41.12 6.42 -85.29
C ASP A 612 -41.49 5.13 -86.04
N THR A 613 -41.77 4.04 -85.31
CA THR A 613 -42.25 2.77 -85.91
C THR A 613 -43.59 2.95 -86.62
N ALA A 614 -44.52 3.72 -86.04
CA ALA A 614 -45.79 4.04 -86.68
C ALA A 614 -45.60 4.91 -87.94
N LEU A 615 -44.65 5.85 -87.93
CA LEU A 615 -44.29 6.64 -89.12
C LEU A 615 -43.69 5.74 -90.20
N THR A 616 -42.73 4.87 -89.88
CA THR A 616 -42.15 3.93 -90.86
C THR A 616 -43.21 3.02 -91.48
N THR A 617 -44.13 2.45 -90.69
CA THR A 617 -45.21 1.61 -91.25
C THR A 617 -46.23 2.40 -92.09
N LEU A 618 -46.41 3.71 -91.80
CA LEU A 618 -47.21 4.61 -92.65
C LEU A 618 -46.46 5.02 -93.92
N GLU A 619 -45.14 5.21 -93.88
CA GLU A 619 -44.27 5.46 -95.03
C GLU A 619 -44.21 4.24 -95.96
N GLU A 620 -44.07 3.04 -95.40
CA GLU A 620 -44.16 1.76 -96.13
C GLU A 620 -45.53 1.60 -96.81
N ALA A 621 -46.64 1.76 -96.07
CA ALA A 621 -47.98 1.69 -96.63
C ALA A 621 -48.26 2.78 -97.69
N LEU A 622 -47.63 3.95 -97.56
CA LEU A 622 -47.72 5.03 -98.55
C LEU A 622 -46.88 4.73 -99.80
N ALA A 623 -45.72 4.09 -99.65
CA ALA A 623 -44.88 3.60 -100.75
C ALA A 623 -45.54 2.43 -101.50
N GLU A 624 -46.16 1.48 -100.80
CA GLU A 624 -47.01 0.44 -101.41
C GLU A 624 -48.16 1.08 -102.20
N LYS A 625 -48.83 2.08 -101.61
CA LYS A 625 -49.92 2.81 -102.27
C LYS A 625 -49.45 3.61 -103.48
N ALA A 626 -48.24 4.16 -103.47
CA ALA A 626 -47.62 4.81 -104.62
C ALA A 626 -47.34 3.77 -105.74
N SER A 627 -46.71 2.64 -105.40
CA SER A 627 -46.49 1.53 -106.33
C SER A 627 -47.80 0.98 -106.95
N LEU A 628 -48.88 0.90 -106.15
CA LEU A 628 -50.21 0.55 -106.64
C LEU A 628 -50.84 1.63 -107.54
N LEU A 629 -50.52 2.91 -107.34
CA LEU A 629 -50.92 3.99 -108.26
C LEU A 629 -50.13 3.92 -109.57
N ASP A 630 -48.81 3.72 -109.51
CA ASP A 630 -47.96 3.53 -110.70
C ASP A 630 -48.41 2.31 -111.52
N LEU A 631 -48.69 1.18 -110.85
CA LEU A 631 -49.23 -0.03 -111.47
C LEU A 631 -50.60 0.24 -112.11
N LYS A 632 -51.46 1.03 -111.46
CA LYS A 632 -52.77 1.42 -111.98
C LYS A 632 -52.66 2.39 -113.16
N GLU A 633 -51.71 3.31 -113.17
CA GLU A 633 -51.44 4.19 -114.30
C GLU A 633 -50.86 3.39 -115.48
N HIS A 634 -49.92 2.47 -115.23
CA HIS A 634 -49.40 1.54 -116.23
C HIS A 634 -50.52 0.65 -116.82
N ALA A 635 -51.42 0.12 -115.98
CA ALA A 635 -52.59 -0.63 -116.43
C ALA A 635 -53.59 0.24 -117.23
N SER A 636 -53.79 1.50 -116.83
CA SER A 636 -54.65 2.46 -117.55
C SER A 636 -54.05 2.86 -118.90
N SER A 637 -52.72 3.04 -118.95
CA SER A 637 -51.95 3.27 -120.16
C SER A 637 -52.05 2.07 -121.12
N LEU A 638 -51.86 0.86 -120.61
CA LEU A 638 -52.08 -0.40 -121.34
C LEU A 638 -53.49 -0.48 -121.90
N ALA A 639 -54.53 -0.22 -121.10
CA ALA A 639 -55.92 -0.20 -121.54
C ALA A 639 -56.17 0.86 -122.65
N SER A 640 -55.61 2.07 -122.51
CA SER A 640 -55.67 3.11 -123.54
C SER A 640 -54.96 2.68 -124.83
N SER A 641 -53.86 1.91 -124.72
CA SER A 641 -53.15 1.33 -125.87
C SER A 641 -53.97 0.22 -126.53
N GLY A 642 -54.73 -0.54 -125.74
CA GLY A 642 -55.70 -1.54 -126.21
C GLY A 642 -56.80 -0.89 -127.04
N LEU A 643 -57.45 0.15 -126.52
CA LEU A 643 -58.48 0.91 -127.24
C LEU A 643 -57.93 1.58 -128.52
N LYS A 644 -56.69 2.05 -128.52
CA LYS A 644 -56.00 2.57 -129.73
C LYS A 644 -55.64 1.48 -130.74
N LYS A 645 -55.41 0.24 -130.31
CA LYS A 645 -55.24 -0.92 -131.20
C LYS A 645 -56.59 -1.36 -131.77
N ASP A 646 -57.64 -1.44 -130.94
CA ASP A 646 -58.98 -1.88 -131.34
C ASP A 646 -59.64 -0.94 -132.37
N SER A 647 -59.54 0.38 -132.18
CA SER A 647 -60.04 1.36 -133.16
C SER A 647 -59.26 1.34 -134.48
N ARG A 648 -57.95 1.09 -134.42
CA ARG A 648 -57.10 0.87 -135.60
C ARG A 648 -57.45 -0.46 -136.30
N LEU A 649 -57.83 -1.49 -135.56
CA LEU A 649 -58.29 -2.78 -136.08
C LEU A 649 -59.61 -2.62 -136.84
N LYS A 650 -60.61 -1.95 -136.24
CA LYS A 650 -61.87 -1.57 -136.93
C LYS A 650 -61.65 -0.74 -138.19
N THR A 651 -60.66 0.15 -138.19
CA THR A 651 -60.30 0.95 -139.38
C THR A 651 -59.75 0.07 -140.50
N LEU A 652 -58.99 -0.98 -140.17
CA LEU A 652 -58.49 -1.97 -141.13
C LEU A 652 -59.59 -2.91 -141.62
N GLU A 653 -60.55 -3.28 -140.78
CA GLU A 653 -61.74 -4.07 -141.19
C GLU A 653 -62.58 -3.31 -142.23
N ILE A 654 -62.86 -2.02 -141.98
CA ILE A 654 -63.61 -1.16 -142.93
C ILE A 654 -62.86 -1.07 -144.28
N ALA A 655 -61.54 -0.87 -144.25
CA ALA A 655 -60.74 -0.84 -145.47
C ALA A 655 -60.70 -2.19 -146.21
N LEU A 656 -60.75 -3.31 -145.48
CA LEU A 656 -60.80 -4.66 -146.07
C LEU A 656 -62.17 -4.94 -146.71
N GLU A 657 -63.27 -4.47 -146.13
CA GLU A 657 -64.60 -4.60 -146.73
C GLU A 657 -64.73 -3.76 -148.01
N GLN A 658 -64.19 -2.53 -148.01
CA GLN A 658 -64.11 -1.69 -149.22
C GLN A 658 -63.34 -2.39 -150.35
N ARG A 659 -62.27 -3.14 -150.05
CA ARG A 659 -61.55 -3.94 -151.05
C ARG A 659 -62.37 -5.13 -151.59
N LYS A 660 -63.24 -5.75 -150.80
CA LYS A 660 -64.18 -6.77 -151.32
C LYS A 660 -65.19 -6.17 -152.30
N GLU A 661 -65.71 -4.98 -152.02
CA GLU A 661 -66.63 -4.31 -152.95
C GLU A 661 -65.96 -3.95 -154.29
N GLU A 662 -64.67 -3.60 -154.29
CA GLU A 662 -63.92 -3.41 -155.54
C GLU A 662 -63.76 -4.71 -156.32
N CYS A 663 -63.47 -5.83 -155.65
CA CYS A 663 -63.42 -7.15 -156.30
C CYS A 663 -64.74 -7.52 -156.98
N LEU A 664 -65.88 -7.34 -156.29
CA LEU A 664 -67.22 -7.59 -156.85
C LEU A 664 -67.53 -6.71 -158.08
N LYS A 665 -67.02 -5.47 -158.11
CA LYS A 665 -67.17 -4.56 -159.26
C LYS A 665 -66.32 -4.98 -160.46
N LEU A 666 -65.17 -5.62 -160.24
CA LEU A 666 -64.34 -6.19 -161.32
C LEU A 666 -64.91 -7.52 -161.84
N GLU A 667 -65.42 -8.38 -160.94
CA GLU A 667 -66.04 -9.65 -161.28
C GLU A 667 -67.32 -9.47 -162.14
N THR A 668 -68.10 -8.41 -161.90
CA THR A 668 -69.26 -8.05 -162.73
C THR A 668 -68.89 -7.38 -164.06
N GLN A 669 -67.67 -6.86 -164.23
CA GLN A 669 -67.15 -6.40 -165.53
C GLN A 669 -66.67 -7.58 -166.39
N LEU A 670 -66.08 -8.62 -165.77
CA LEU A 670 -65.58 -9.80 -166.48
C LEU A 670 -66.70 -10.56 -167.21
N LYS A 671 -67.82 -10.84 -166.52
CA LYS A 671 -68.96 -11.59 -167.09
C LYS A 671 -69.56 -10.95 -168.36
N LYS A 672 -69.52 -9.62 -168.48
CA LYS A 672 -70.01 -8.90 -169.67
C LYS A 672 -69.10 -9.03 -170.90
N ALA A 673 -67.87 -9.50 -170.75
CA ALA A 673 -66.98 -9.81 -171.88
C ALA A 673 -67.19 -11.25 -172.41
N GLU A 674 -67.62 -12.17 -171.56
CA GLU A 674 -67.78 -13.59 -171.92
C GLU A 674 -69.04 -13.83 -172.78
N GLU A 675 -70.17 -13.22 -172.44
CA GLU A 675 -71.43 -13.39 -173.20
C GLU A 675 -71.32 -12.89 -174.66
N ALA A 676 -70.53 -11.85 -174.91
CA ALA A 676 -70.35 -11.26 -176.24
C ALA A 676 -69.39 -12.03 -177.18
N THR A 677 -68.68 -13.06 -176.69
CA THR A 677 -67.74 -13.87 -177.50
C THR A 677 -68.29 -15.24 -177.90
N LEU A 678 -69.47 -15.62 -177.40
CA LEU A 678 -70.10 -16.92 -177.66
C LEU A 678 -70.87 -17.00 -178.99
N GLU A 679 -71.34 -15.88 -179.54
CA GLU A 679 -72.13 -15.86 -180.78
C GLU A 679 -71.27 -15.97 -182.07
N ALA A 680 -69.93 -15.90 -181.93
CA ALA A 680 -68.98 -15.88 -183.03
C ALA A 680 -68.33 -17.25 -183.37
N ARG A 681 -68.89 -18.37 -182.88
CA ARG A 681 -68.26 -19.71 -182.98
C ARG A 681 -69.09 -20.82 -183.63
N ALA A 682 -70.00 -20.45 -184.52
CA ALA A 682 -70.76 -21.39 -185.36
C ALA A 682 -70.22 -21.44 -186.81
N SER A 683 -69.13 -22.17 -187.06
CA SER A 683 -68.70 -22.57 -188.40
C SER A 683 -68.08 -23.99 -188.40
N PRO A 684 -68.17 -24.78 -189.50
CA PRO A 684 -68.20 -26.24 -189.35
C PRO A 684 -66.83 -26.96 -189.33
N GLU A 685 -65.84 -26.44 -190.07
CA GLU A 685 -64.67 -27.23 -190.52
C GLU A 685 -63.72 -27.69 -189.39
N LEU A 686 -63.76 -27.02 -188.23
CA LEU A 686 -62.98 -27.44 -187.06
C LEU A 686 -63.50 -28.75 -186.43
N SER A 687 -64.76 -29.11 -186.64
CA SER A 687 -65.34 -30.36 -186.13
C SER A 687 -64.80 -31.59 -186.87
N ASP A 688 -64.75 -31.52 -188.21
CA ASP A 688 -64.23 -32.61 -189.05
C ASP A 688 -62.73 -32.84 -188.82
N ARG A 689 -61.97 -31.77 -188.58
CA ARG A 689 -60.53 -31.85 -188.30
C ARG A 689 -60.21 -32.55 -186.99
N ILE A 690 -61.07 -32.39 -185.97
CA ILE A 690 -60.94 -33.10 -184.70
C ILE A 690 -61.29 -34.58 -184.88
N GLN A 691 -62.41 -34.89 -185.56
CA GLN A 691 -62.77 -36.30 -185.85
C GLN A 691 -61.72 -37.05 -186.67
N GLN A 692 -60.95 -36.38 -187.54
CA GLN A 692 -59.84 -37.01 -188.26
C GLN A 692 -58.71 -37.42 -187.32
N LEU A 693 -58.28 -36.52 -186.42
CA LEU A 693 -57.22 -36.80 -185.45
C LEU A 693 -57.62 -37.87 -184.43
N GLU A 694 -58.90 -37.90 -184.01
CA GLU A 694 -59.44 -38.97 -183.17
C GLU A 694 -59.41 -40.34 -183.87
N LYS A 695 -59.69 -40.40 -185.18
CA LYS A 695 -59.59 -41.63 -185.98
C LYS A 695 -58.14 -42.10 -186.17
N GLU A 696 -57.17 -41.20 -186.25
CA GLU A 696 -55.75 -41.55 -186.28
C GLU A 696 -55.26 -42.10 -184.92
N VAL A 697 -55.63 -41.46 -183.81
CA VAL A 697 -55.33 -41.96 -182.45
C VAL A 697 -56.00 -43.31 -182.18
N ALA A 698 -57.21 -43.54 -182.71
CA ALA A 698 -57.87 -44.85 -182.65
C ALA A 698 -57.10 -45.92 -183.44
N ARG A 699 -56.66 -45.62 -184.68
CA ARG A 699 -55.85 -46.55 -185.49
C ARG A 699 -54.54 -46.93 -184.81
N TYR A 700 -53.78 -45.98 -184.27
CA TYR A 700 -52.51 -46.33 -183.61
C TYR A 700 -52.70 -47.21 -182.34
N ARG A 701 -53.87 -47.15 -181.67
CA ARG A 701 -54.25 -48.12 -180.63
C ARG A 701 -54.57 -49.50 -181.21
N GLU A 702 -55.30 -49.55 -182.33
CA GLU A 702 -55.67 -50.82 -182.98
C GLU A 702 -54.46 -51.55 -183.58
N GLU A 703 -53.48 -50.83 -184.14
CA GLU A 703 -52.26 -51.44 -184.68
C GLU A 703 -51.30 -51.91 -183.59
N SER A 704 -51.31 -51.28 -182.40
CA SER A 704 -50.68 -51.82 -181.19
C SER A 704 -51.36 -53.13 -180.71
N SER A 705 -52.65 -53.31 -180.99
CA SER A 705 -53.40 -54.55 -180.68
C SER A 705 -53.08 -55.70 -181.66
N LYS A 706 -52.87 -55.40 -182.95
CA LYS A 706 -52.39 -56.37 -183.95
C LYS A 706 -51.08 -57.04 -183.51
N ALA A 707 -50.13 -56.24 -183.02
CA ALA A 707 -48.80 -56.72 -182.64
C ALA A 707 -48.82 -57.72 -181.47
N GLN A 708 -49.79 -57.63 -180.56
CA GLN A 708 -49.91 -58.54 -179.42
C GLN A 708 -50.54 -59.89 -179.81
N THR A 709 -51.59 -59.86 -180.64
CA THR A 709 -52.35 -61.07 -181.00
C THR A 709 -51.65 -61.98 -182.00
N GLU A 710 -50.79 -61.43 -182.87
CA GLU A 710 -49.95 -62.23 -183.77
C GLU A 710 -48.88 -63.03 -183.00
N VAL A 711 -48.33 -62.47 -181.92
CA VAL A 711 -47.37 -63.16 -181.03
C VAL A 711 -48.00 -64.38 -180.36
N ASP A 712 -49.23 -64.24 -179.86
CA ASP A 712 -49.93 -65.35 -179.19
C ASP A 712 -50.29 -66.47 -180.17
N ARG A 713 -50.66 -66.16 -181.43
CA ARG A 713 -51.02 -67.18 -182.42
C ARG A 713 -49.81 -67.93 -183.01
N LEU A 714 -48.66 -67.27 -183.15
CA LEU A 714 -47.42 -67.95 -183.58
C LEU A 714 -46.95 -69.01 -182.57
N LEU A 715 -47.28 -68.85 -181.28
CA LEU A 715 -47.04 -69.87 -180.24
C LEU A 715 -47.98 -71.08 -180.38
N GLU A 716 -49.18 -70.92 -180.92
CA GLU A 716 -50.13 -72.02 -181.12
C GLU A 716 -49.81 -72.85 -182.37
N ILE A 717 -49.35 -72.21 -183.46
CA ILE A 717 -48.84 -72.89 -184.66
C ILE A 717 -47.63 -73.78 -184.31
N LEU A 718 -46.72 -73.32 -183.44
CA LEU A 718 -45.62 -74.13 -182.92
C LEU A 718 -46.10 -75.38 -182.17
N LYS A 719 -47.26 -75.32 -181.52
CA LYS A 719 -47.86 -76.40 -180.73
C LYS A 719 -48.52 -77.45 -181.62
N GLU A 720 -49.20 -77.04 -182.70
CA GLU A 720 -49.79 -77.99 -183.66
C GLU A 720 -48.76 -78.62 -184.59
N MET A 721 -47.65 -77.94 -184.93
CA MET A 721 -46.53 -78.60 -185.64
C MET A 721 -45.91 -79.76 -184.82
N GLU A 722 -45.96 -79.69 -183.48
CA GLU A 722 -45.50 -80.78 -182.61
C GLU A 722 -46.50 -81.97 -182.58
N ASN A 723 -47.80 -81.72 -182.74
CA ASN A 723 -48.79 -82.78 -182.99
C ASN A 723 -48.63 -83.39 -184.39
N GLU A 724 -48.44 -82.56 -185.42
CA GLU A 724 -48.22 -82.99 -186.80
C GLU A 724 -46.96 -83.87 -186.92
N LYS A 725 -45.93 -83.58 -186.11
CA LYS A 725 -44.73 -84.42 -185.93
C LYS A 725 -45.05 -85.79 -185.32
N ASN A 726 -45.86 -85.87 -184.26
CA ASN A 726 -46.13 -87.14 -183.57
C ASN A 726 -46.83 -88.18 -184.46
N ASP A 727 -47.82 -87.81 -185.27
CA ASP A 727 -48.39 -88.75 -186.27
C ASP A 727 -47.44 -88.96 -187.48
N LYS A 728 -46.59 -87.98 -187.82
CA LYS A 728 -45.47 -88.16 -188.78
C LYS A 728 -44.32 -89.03 -188.25
N ASP A 729 -44.31 -89.39 -186.97
CA ASP A 729 -43.43 -90.42 -186.39
C ASP A 729 -44.14 -91.77 -186.27
N LYS A 730 -45.46 -91.79 -186.04
CA LYS A 730 -46.31 -92.98 -186.21
C LYS A 730 -46.19 -93.58 -187.62
N LYS A 731 -45.94 -92.73 -188.64
CA LYS A 731 -45.60 -93.12 -190.02
C LYS A 731 -44.57 -94.26 -190.13
N ILE A 732 -43.55 -94.22 -189.28
CA ILE A 732 -42.35 -95.06 -189.44
C ILE A 732 -42.63 -96.51 -189.04
N ALA A 733 -43.52 -96.72 -188.05
CA ALA A 733 -43.81 -98.03 -187.46
C ALA A 733 -44.50 -99.04 -188.40
N GLU A 734 -45.06 -98.61 -189.55
CA GLU A 734 -45.54 -99.53 -190.61
C GLU A 734 -44.81 -99.35 -191.96
N LEU A 735 -43.77 -98.51 -192.02
CA LEU A 735 -42.74 -98.65 -193.06
C LEU A 735 -41.79 -99.84 -192.78
N GLU A 736 -41.93 -100.52 -191.64
CA GLU A 736 -41.10 -101.62 -191.18
C GLU A 736 -41.46 -102.99 -191.80
N SER A 737 -41.72 -103.05 -193.11
CA SER A 737 -41.76 -104.33 -193.86
C SER A 737 -41.24 -104.36 -195.34
N SER A 738 -40.87 -103.24 -196.03
CA SER A 738 -40.24 -103.19 -197.41
C SER A 738 -39.90 -101.75 -197.92
N SER A 739 -39.26 -101.42 -199.08
CA SER A 739 -38.19 -101.97 -199.99
C SER A 739 -37.72 -100.84 -200.99
N LYS A 740 -36.50 -100.85 -201.61
CA LYS A 740 -35.75 -99.57 -201.95
C LYS A 740 -34.66 -99.44 -203.10
N SER A 741 -34.16 -98.18 -203.41
CA SER A 741 -33.18 -97.69 -204.49
C SER A 741 -32.31 -96.34 -204.23
N VAL A 742 -31.62 -95.65 -205.20
CA VAL A 742 -30.40 -94.71 -205.04
C VAL A 742 -29.95 -93.60 -206.14
N THR A 743 -29.07 -92.58 -205.78
CA THR A 743 -28.04 -91.67 -206.54
C THR A 743 -28.38 -90.38 -207.43
N ARG A 744 -27.53 -89.36 -207.88
CA ARG A 744 -26.27 -88.56 -207.45
C ARG A 744 -25.69 -87.47 -208.52
N ALA A 745 -24.86 -86.41 -208.14
CA ALA A 745 -23.87 -85.48 -208.92
C ALA A 745 -24.31 -84.06 -209.50
N SER A 746 -23.57 -82.97 -209.98
CA SER A 746 -22.20 -82.24 -209.99
C SER A 746 -22.29 -80.82 -210.74
N ARG A 747 -21.38 -79.80 -211.05
CA ARG A 747 -19.89 -79.40 -210.97
C ARG A 747 -19.45 -77.83 -210.83
N GLU A 748 -18.88 -77.07 -211.83
CA GLU A 748 -17.90 -75.86 -211.69
C GLU A 748 -17.90 -74.63 -212.74
N PRO A 749 -17.04 -73.53 -212.66
CA PRO A 749 -17.10 -72.20 -213.41
C PRO A 749 -15.84 -71.55 -214.15
N THR A 750 -15.96 -70.56 -215.11
CA THR A 750 -14.89 -69.56 -215.57
C THR A 750 -15.23 -68.44 -216.64
N CYS A 751 -14.53 -67.26 -216.59
CA CYS A 751 -13.92 -66.32 -217.62
C CYS A 751 -14.63 -65.59 -218.85
N LYS A 752 -14.07 -64.38 -219.20
CA LYS A 752 -13.99 -63.58 -220.48
C LYS A 752 -14.98 -62.44 -220.86
N GLU A 753 -14.59 -61.66 -221.90
CA GLU A 753 -15.10 -60.33 -222.35
C GLU A 753 -16.13 -60.38 -223.52
N LEU A 754 -16.73 -59.19 -223.81
CA LEU A 754 -17.80 -58.82 -224.77
C LEU A 754 -19.25 -59.16 -224.35
#